data_AF-A0A9Q0UX13-F1
#
_entry.id   AF-A0A9Q0UX13-F1
#
_cell.length_a   1.000
_cell.length_b   1.000
_cell.length_c   1.000
_cell.angle_alpha   90.00
_cell.angle_beta   90.00
_cell.angle_gamma   90.00
#
_symmetry.space_group_name_H-M   'P 1'
#
loop_
_entity.id
_entity.type
_entity.pdbx_description
1 polymer ?
#
loop_
_entity_poly.entity_id
_entity_poly.type
_entity_poly.pdbx_seq_one_letter_code
_entity_poly.pdbx_strand_id
1 'polypeptide(L)'
;MNVLRVCRISQSSAQQRAGRAGRTVPGICYRLYTESDFESMSPNQEPEIRRVHLGVAVLRMLALGIKNVHKFDFVDAPSAKAIDMAIMNLVQLGAVTLKVGICELTEEGRYMVKLGIEPRLGKIIISSLHYRLGKEGLVLAAVMANARSIFCRVGSEDDKQKADCLKVQFCHRNGDLFTVLSVYKEWEAVPQDRRNRWCWENSINAKSMRRCQDTVKELEFCLEKELTVIIPSYWNWNPNKSTEHDKYLKKIILSALAENVAMHSGHDRLGYKVALTEQHIQLHPSCSLLAFGEKPNWVVFSELLSISNDYLVCVTAFDVESLSMLCPPPLFDALKMESQKLQVKVLTSFGSSLLKRFCGKSNSNLHSLVTCIRIACMDERIGVEVHVDKNEILLFATAENMQKVFSFVSEAVECERKWLHNECMEKFLYLGADSSPMALFGAGAEIKYLELEKRCLTVDILFSNANTIDGKELLMFLEEYTSGTVCSIHKSIGSGQEGDEKEKWGQITFLSPDAARKAAQLNEVEFKGSKLKVVPSQTIIGGNHKMFPFPAVKAKLCWPRKVSKGLAIVKCYVHEVNFMICDFSNLIIGGRYVRCNAGRCADSVVVSGFGKELSEADILGALRSATNRRILDFFIVRGDAVENPPLDACEKALSREISPFMPKRNPQTSCWRVQVFPPELKDTFMKAFITFDGRLHLEAARALGTYGRETSIYVAIKKQLDSLLASFNRVKGAECSLDRNENGSYRVRISADATKTVAELRRPLEELMRGKIINHPSLTPTIIQHLFSSQGINLMKSIQRETGTYIHFDRRNFSLKIFGCSDKIAPAQQKFVQLLLADHESKQLEIHLRGRDLPPDLMKEVVKRFGPDLHGLKEKVPGAELTLSTRHHVISVHGDKELKQKVEEIIFEMAQMGYDSAEKFDGEDACPICLCEFEDAYQLESSSSRGTYRFCPSPDCPSVYRVADPHTVSDPFVCGACFAETCTRCHLDYHPYLSCEKYMEFKEDPDVSLQDWCKGKENVKSCPVCGYTIEKGEGCNHVECKCGGHVCWVCLEFYSNSEDCYNHLRSKHGGIA
;
A
#
# COMPACT_ATOMS: atom_id res chain seq x y z
N MET A 1 27.05 -24.21 -16.77
CA MET A 1 27.12 -22.77 -17.07
C MET A 1 28.27 -22.18 -16.26
N ASN A 2 28.90 -21.12 -16.73
CA ASN A 2 29.97 -20.44 -16.00
C ASN A 2 29.38 -19.26 -15.22
N VAL A 3 29.84 -19.04 -13.99
CA VAL A 3 29.39 -17.90 -13.17
C VAL A 3 30.63 -17.16 -12.66
N LEU A 4 30.74 -15.88 -13.00
CA LEU A 4 31.79 -15.00 -12.47
C LEU A 4 31.47 -14.64 -11.02
N ARG A 5 32.10 -15.34 -10.08
CA ARG A 5 31.97 -15.12 -8.63
C ARG A 5 33.27 -14.55 -8.06
N VAL A 6 33.15 -13.75 -6.98
CA VAL A 6 34.30 -13.38 -6.15
C VAL A 6 34.68 -14.59 -5.31
N CYS A 7 35.94 -15.03 -5.41
CA CYS A 7 36.47 -16.21 -4.72
C CYS A 7 37.72 -15.84 -3.89
N ARG A 8 38.06 -16.68 -2.89
CA ARG A 8 39.38 -16.63 -2.24
C ARG A 8 40.49 -16.83 -3.30
N ILE A 9 41.63 -16.18 -3.10
CA ILE A 9 42.81 -16.31 -3.97
C ILE A 9 43.66 -17.52 -3.56
N SER A 10 44.54 -18.00 -4.45
CA SER A 10 45.55 -19.00 -4.09
C SER A 10 46.68 -18.39 -3.26
N GLN A 11 47.39 -19.24 -2.51
CA GLN A 11 48.63 -18.85 -1.83
C GLN A 11 49.65 -18.27 -2.83
N SER A 12 49.82 -18.87 -4.01
CA SER A 12 50.71 -18.34 -5.06
C SER A 12 50.28 -16.96 -5.58
N SER A 13 48.99 -16.66 -5.67
CA SER A 13 48.48 -15.32 -6.02
C SER A 13 48.76 -14.30 -4.90
N ALA A 14 48.59 -14.70 -3.63
CA ALA A 14 48.96 -13.89 -2.48
C ALA A 14 50.48 -13.63 -2.39
N GLN A 15 51.30 -14.63 -2.73
CA GLN A 15 52.75 -14.52 -2.83
C GLN A 15 53.16 -13.51 -3.93
N GLN A 16 52.56 -13.61 -5.11
CA GLN A 16 52.78 -12.64 -6.20
C GLN A 16 52.31 -11.21 -5.85
N ARG A 17 51.27 -11.06 -5.03
CA ARG A 17 50.82 -9.74 -4.53
C ARG A 17 51.84 -9.16 -3.55
N ALA A 18 52.34 -9.97 -2.60
CA ALA A 18 53.40 -9.54 -1.68
C ALA A 18 54.69 -9.17 -2.42
N GLY A 19 55.12 -9.99 -3.38
CA GLY A 19 56.30 -9.72 -4.22
C GLY A 19 56.20 -8.48 -5.12
N ARG A 20 55.03 -7.83 -5.23
CA ARG A 20 54.91 -6.52 -5.90
C ARG A 20 55.37 -5.36 -5.02
N ALA A 21 55.31 -5.49 -3.69
CA ALA A 21 55.79 -4.47 -2.77
C ALA A 21 57.33 -4.37 -2.75
N GLY A 22 58.02 -5.51 -2.83
CA GLY A 22 59.50 -5.58 -2.82
C GLY A 22 60.20 -5.29 -4.16
N ARG A 23 59.57 -4.54 -5.09
CA ARG A 23 60.08 -4.37 -6.47
C ARG A 23 61.15 -3.29 -6.67
N THR A 24 61.34 -2.42 -5.68
CA THR A 24 62.27 -1.27 -5.74
C THR A 24 63.16 -1.22 -4.52
N VAL A 25 62.56 -1.41 -3.34
CA VAL A 25 63.17 -1.48 -2.01
C VAL A 25 62.38 -2.51 -1.18
N PRO A 26 62.85 -2.93 0.02
CA PRO A 26 62.03 -3.69 0.95
C PRO A 26 60.70 -2.98 1.24
N GLY A 27 59.58 -3.67 1.01
CA GLY A 27 58.23 -3.09 1.05
C GLY A 27 57.23 -3.96 1.78
N ILE A 28 56.21 -3.33 2.37
CA ILE A 28 55.22 -3.96 3.24
C ILE A 28 53.98 -4.38 2.42
N CYS A 29 53.44 -5.56 2.69
CA CYS A 29 52.19 -6.05 2.09
C CYS A 29 51.14 -6.36 3.17
N TYR A 30 50.10 -5.53 3.27
CA TYR A 30 48.99 -5.75 4.18
C TYR A 30 48.03 -6.80 3.60
N ARG A 31 47.85 -7.90 4.34
CA ARG A 31 46.89 -8.98 4.02
C ARG A 31 45.64 -8.80 4.87
N LEU A 32 44.47 -8.66 4.23
CA LEU A 32 43.17 -8.49 4.91
C LEU A 32 42.52 -9.84 5.23
N TYR A 33 43.30 -10.76 5.79
CA TYR A 33 42.92 -12.12 6.18
C TYR A 33 43.97 -12.68 7.15
N THR A 34 43.61 -13.67 7.97
CA THR A 34 44.52 -14.23 8.97
C THR A 34 45.63 -15.10 8.34
N GLU A 35 46.66 -15.42 9.13
CA GLU A 35 47.70 -16.38 8.71
C GLU A 35 47.11 -17.79 8.50
N SER A 36 46.24 -18.23 9.41
CA SER A 36 45.49 -19.50 9.26
C SER A 36 44.56 -19.50 8.02
N ASP A 37 43.93 -18.37 7.69
CA ASP A 37 43.21 -18.23 6.41
C ASP A 37 44.15 -18.44 5.22
N PHE A 38 45.37 -17.87 5.24
CA PHE A 38 46.36 -18.04 4.16
C PHE A 38 46.81 -19.50 4.02
N GLU A 39 47.11 -20.18 5.14
CA GLU A 39 47.43 -21.61 5.14
C GLU A 39 46.27 -22.46 4.59
N SER A 40 45.02 -22.08 4.87
CA SER A 40 43.83 -22.75 4.33
C SER A 40 43.55 -22.52 2.83
N MET A 41 44.20 -21.54 2.19
CA MET A 41 44.03 -21.28 0.75
C MET A 41 44.69 -22.38 -0.08
N SER A 42 44.14 -22.65 -1.28
CA SER A 42 44.78 -23.59 -2.20
C SER A 42 46.18 -23.08 -2.60
N PRO A 43 47.19 -23.96 -2.72
CA PRO A 43 48.56 -23.53 -3.03
C PRO A 43 48.61 -22.83 -4.40
N ASN A 44 47.88 -23.38 -5.37
CA ASN A 44 47.72 -22.85 -6.72
C ASN A 44 46.25 -22.65 -7.10
N GLN A 45 46.03 -21.84 -8.12
CA GLN A 45 44.72 -21.64 -8.74
C GLN A 45 44.52 -22.69 -9.83
N GLU A 46 43.32 -23.26 -9.93
CA GLU A 46 42.99 -24.24 -10.97
C GLU A 46 43.09 -23.62 -12.39
N PRO A 47 43.66 -24.36 -13.37
CA PRO A 47 43.80 -23.94 -14.77
C PRO A 47 42.51 -23.45 -15.41
N GLU A 48 42.62 -22.43 -16.27
CA GLU A 48 41.48 -21.83 -16.96
C GLU A 48 40.70 -22.84 -17.81
N ILE A 49 41.41 -23.75 -18.50
CA ILE A 49 40.82 -24.79 -19.36
C ILE A 49 39.84 -25.73 -18.61
N ARG A 50 39.98 -25.92 -17.29
CA ARG A 50 39.02 -26.69 -16.48
C ARG A 50 37.77 -25.90 -16.06
N ARG A 51 37.82 -24.56 -16.18
CA ARG A 51 36.87 -23.62 -15.58
C ARG A 51 36.04 -22.81 -16.58
N VAL A 52 36.46 -22.73 -17.85
CA VAL A 52 35.78 -21.94 -18.88
C VAL A 52 34.98 -22.81 -19.85
N HIS A 53 34.14 -22.18 -20.68
CA HIS A 53 33.37 -22.90 -21.69
C HIS A 53 34.27 -23.14 -22.90
N LEU A 54 34.39 -24.40 -23.32
CA LEU A 54 35.37 -24.80 -24.31
C LEU A 54 34.96 -24.49 -25.76
N GLY A 55 33.81 -23.87 -26.01
CA GLY A 55 33.25 -23.67 -27.35
C GLY A 55 34.23 -23.00 -28.33
N VAL A 56 34.88 -21.90 -27.94
CA VAL A 56 35.90 -21.24 -28.78
C VAL A 56 37.13 -22.13 -29.00
N ALA A 57 37.57 -22.86 -27.96
CA ALA A 57 38.74 -23.73 -28.03
C ALA A 57 38.48 -24.95 -28.93
N VAL A 58 37.37 -25.67 -28.72
CA VAL A 58 36.93 -26.80 -29.54
C VAL A 58 36.77 -26.38 -31.00
N LEU A 59 36.09 -25.25 -31.26
CA LEU A 59 35.89 -24.77 -32.64
C LEU A 59 37.23 -24.50 -33.35
N ARG A 60 38.20 -23.89 -32.65
CA ARG A 60 39.57 -23.67 -33.17
C ARG A 60 40.35 -24.99 -33.33
N MET A 61 40.21 -25.95 -32.41
CA MET A 61 40.84 -27.28 -32.54
C MET A 61 40.33 -28.04 -33.76
N LEU A 62 39.02 -28.00 -34.01
CA LEU A 62 38.41 -28.58 -35.21
C LEU A 62 38.90 -27.89 -36.49
N ALA A 63 39.13 -26.58 -36.46
CA ALA A 63 39.70 -25.83 -37.59
C ALA A 63 41.16 -26.21 -37.89
N LEU A 64 41.93 -26.58 -36.86
CA LEU A 64 43.28 -27.16 -36.98
C LEU A 64 43.27 -28.65 -37.40
N GLY A 65 42.09 -29.22 -37.71
CA GLY A 65 41.94 -30.61 -38.16
C GLY A 65 41.89 -31.66 -37.05
N ILE A 66 41.82 -31.27 -35.78
CA ILE A 66 41.79 -32.20 -34.64
C ILE A 66 40.40 -32.84 -34.52
N LYS A 67 40.18 -33.91 -35.32
CA LYS A 67 38.87 -34.58 -35.49
C LYS A 67 38.26 -35.21 -34.22
N ASN A 68 39.05 -35.42 -33.17
CA ASN A 68 38.60 -35.96 -31.88
C ASN A 68 39.29 -35.22 -30.72
N VAL A 69 38.53 -34.43 -29.97
CA VAL A 69 39.04 -33.58 -28.88
C VAL A 69 39.45 -34.41 -27.65
N HIS A 70 38.79 -35.53 -27.36
CA HIS A 70 39.09 -36.38 -26.21
C HIS A 70 40.43 -37.12 -26.33
N LYS A 71 40.98 -37.21 -27.54
CA LYS A 71 42.32 -37.78 -27.83
C LYS A 71 43.41 -36.72 -27.98
N PHE A 72 43.12 -35.45 -27.70
CA PHE A 72 44.12 -34.39 -27.73
C PHE A 72 44.96 -34.38 -26.46
N ASP A 73 46.27 -34.17 -26.60
CA ASP A 73 47.23 -34.20 -25.50
C ASP A 73 47.26 -32.84 -24.77
N PHE A 74 46.39 -32.69 -23.78
CA PHE A 74 46.29 -31.49 -22.95
C PHE A 74 47.25 -31.57 -21.75
N VAL A 75 48.10 -30.54 -21.56
CA VAL A 75 48.93 -30.35 -20.35
C VAL A 75 48.09 -30.47 -19.07
N ASP A 76 46.90 -29.88 -19.07
CA ASP A 76 45.88 -30.07 -18.04
C ASP A 76 44.53 -30.35 -18.73
N ALA A 77 44.17 -31.62 -18.85
CA ALA A 77 42.92 -31.99 -19.52
C ALA A 77 41.68 -31.43 -18.80
N PRO A 78 40.70 -30.85 -19.53
CA PRO A 78 39.36 -30.59 -19.01
C PRO A 78 38.61 -31.91 -18.80
N SER A 79 37.54 -31.89 -17.98
CA SER A 79 36.69 -33.08 -17.81
C SER A 79 36.01 -33.47 -19.12
N ALA A 80 35.85 -34.78 -19.37
CA ALA A 80 35.18 -35.28 -20.57
C ALA A 80 33.81 -34.62 -20.77
N LYS A 81 33.01 -34.53 -19.70
CA LYS A 81 31.70 -33.85 -19.68
C LYS A 81 31.75 -32.38 -20.13
N ALA A 82 32.84 -31.65 -19.88
CA ALA A 82 33.00 -30.28 -20.36
C ALA A 82 33.29 -30.23 -21.88
N ILE A 83 34.03 -31.23 -22.40
CA ILE A 83 34.23 -31.42 -23.85
C ILE A 83 32.90 -31.81 -24.51
N ASP A 84 32.19 -32.80 -23.95
CA ASP A 84 30.89 -33.28 -24.46
C ASP A 84 29.89 -32.13 -24.57
N MET A 85 29.72 -31.36 -23.49
CA MET A 85 28.84 -30.18 -23.48
C MET A 85 29.29 -29.13 -24.51
N ALA A 86 30.58 -28.85 -24.66
CA ALA A 86 31.04 -27.89 -25.65
C ALA A 86 30.78 -28.36 -27.09
N ILE A 87 30.92 -29.66 -27.38
CA ILE A 87 30.57 -30.25 -28.67
C ILE A 87 29.05 -30.19 -28.90
N MET A 88 28.24 -30.58 -27.92
CA MET A 88 26.77 -30.52 -28.01
C MET A 88 26.28 -29.09 -28.27
N ASN A 89 26.81 -28.10 -27.56
CA ASN A 89 26.50 -26.69 -27.78
C ASN A 89 26.86 -26.23 -29.22
N LEU A 90 28.03 -26.62 -29.73
CA LEU A 90 28.44 -26.28 -31.11
C LEU A 90 27.58 -26.99 -32.17
N VAL A 91 27.07 -28.19 -31.88
CA VAL A 91 26.08 -28.88 -32.72
C VAL A 91 24.73 -28.16 -32.67
N GLN A 92 24.27 -27.72 -31.48
CA GLN A 92 23.00 -26.99 -31.33
C GLN A 92 23.01 -25.63 -32.05
N LEU A 93 24.16 -24.96 -32.10
CA LEU A 93 24.37 -23.74 -32.89
C LEU A 93 24.50 -24.01 -34.41
N GLY A 94 24.59 -25.26 -34.84
CA GLY A 94 24.82 -25.62 -36.25
C GLY A 94 26.25 -25.39 -36.75
N ALA A 95 27.22 -25.13 -35.85
CA ALA A 95 28.63 -24.89 -36.18
C ALA A 95 29.41 -26.20 -36.45
N VAL A 96 28.96 -27.31 -35.88
CA VAL A 96 29.59 -28.64 -35.99
C VAL A 96 28.54 -29.68 -36.37
N THR A 97 28.92 -30.63 -37.21
CA THR A 97 28.16 -31.88 -37.44
C THR A 97 28.91 -33.05 -36.83
N LEU A 98 28.17 -33.99 -36.24
CA LEU A 98 28.71 -35.21 -35.66
C LEU A 98 28.39 -36.39 -36.60
N LYS A 99 29.41 -37.03 -37.15
CA LYS A 99 29.28 -38.20 -38.04
C LYS A 99 30.14 -39.34 -37.50
N VAL A 100 29.51 -40.44 -37.06
CA VAL A 100 30.22 -41.66 -36.60
C VAL A 100 31.32 -41.36 -35.56
N GLY A 101 31.02 -40.49 -34.58
CA GLY A 101 31.97 -40.09 -33.53
C GLY A 101 33.09 -39.12 -33.97
N ILE A 102 33.03 -38.60 -35.19
CA ILE A 102 33.92 -37.56 -35.73
C ILE A 102 33.15 -36.23 -35.78
N CYS A 103 33.78 -35.16 -35.31
CA CYS A 103 33.26 -33.79 -35.44
C CYS A 103 33.80 -33.13 -36.71
N GLU A 104 32.91 -32.56 -37.54
CA GLU A 104 33.26 -31.82 -38.75
C GLU A 104 32.62 -30.42 -38.75
N LEU A 105 33.41 -29.38 -39.04
CA LEU A 105 32.93 -27.99 -39.13
C LEU A 105 32.00 -27.80 -40.33
N THR A 106 30.84 -27.18 -40.07
CA THR A 106 29.92 -26.69 -41.11
C THR A 106 30.48 -25.43 -41.76
N GLU A 107 29.78 -24.92 -42.79
CA GLU A 107 30.12 -23.61 -43.39
C GLU A 107 29.97 -22.48 -42.34
N GLU A 108 28.85 -22.44 -41.62
CA GLU A 108 28.67 -21.52 -40.48
C GLU A 108 29.79 -21.66 -39.43
N GLY A 109 30.20 -22.90 -39.11
CA GLY A 109 31.31 -23.16 -38.19
C GLY A 109 32.63 -22.54 -38.65
N ARG A 110 32.94 -22.59 -39.96
CA ARG A 110 34.13 -21.94 -40.54
C ARG A 110 34.03 -20.42 -40.46
N TYR A 111 32.84 -19.85 -40.62
CA TYR A 111 32.63 -18.41 -40.44
C TYR A 111 32.77 -17.99 -38.97
N MET A 112 32.27 -18.78 -38.02
CA MET A 112 32.50 -18.55 -36.58
C MET A 112 33.98 -18.66 -36.19
N VAL A 113 34.75 -19.57 -36.79
CA VAL A 113 36.22 -19.65 -36.61
C VAL A 113 36.89 -18.34 -37.03
N LYS A 114 36.54 -17.82 -38.22
CA LYS A 114 37.09 -16.57 -38.76
C LYS A 114 36.75 -15.35 -37.92
N LEU A 115 35.51 -15.24 -37.43
CA LEU A 115 35.09 -14.18 -36.52
C LEU A 115 35.82 -14.23 -35.16
N GLY A 116 36.31 -15.41 -34.73
CA GLY A 116 37.18 -15.58 -33.58
C GLY A 116 36.55 -15.39 -32.18
N ILE A 117 35.32 -14.86 -32.11
CA ILE A 117 34.52 -14.57 -30.91
C ILE A 117 33.79 -15.79 -30.33
N GLU A 118 32.97 -15.58 -29.30
CA GLU A 118 32.09 -16.62 -28.74
C GLU A 118 31.10 -17.15 -29.81
N PRO A 119 30.92 -18.48 -29.96
CA PRO A 119 30.08 -19.06 -31.00
C PRO A 119 28.62 -18.58 -30.98
N ARG A 120 28.06 -18.29 -29.80
CA ARG A 120 26.70 -17.75 -29.64
C ARG A 120 26.57 -16.37 -30.30
N LEU A 121 27.55 -15.48 -30.08
CA LEU A 121 27.61 -14.17 -30.71
C LEU A 121 27.86 -14.28 -32.22
N GLY A 122 28.72 -15.23 -32.64
CA GLY A 122 28.91 -15.57 -34.05
C GLY A 122 27.62 -16.03 -34.74
N LYS A 123 26.80 -16.86 -34.07
CA LYS A 123 25.50 -17.30 -34.59
C LYS A 123 24.51 -16.15 -34.75
N ILE A 124 24.49 -15.15 -33.86
CA ILE A 124 23.68 -13.94 -34.02
C ILE A 124 24.03 -13.22 -35.33
N ILE A 125 25.32 -12.96 -35.56
CA ILE A 125 25.82 -12.24 -36.73
C ILE A 125 25.47 -13.01 -38.01
N ILE A 126 25.86 -14.29 -38.10
CA ILE A 126 25.62 -15.12 -39.29
C ILE A 126 24.12 -15.24 -39.58
N SER A 127 23.31 -15.49 -38.54
CA SER A 127 21.85 -15.62 -38.70
C SER A 127 21.20 -14.31 -39.15
N SER A 128 21.72 -13.15 -38.73
CA SER A 128 21.17 -11.87 -39.15
C SER A 128 21.45 -11.53 -40.61
N LEU A 129 22.57 -12.00 -41.19
CA LEU A 129 22.85 -11.86 -42.62
C LEU A 129 21.76 -12.50 -43.48
N HIS A 130 21.31 -13.71 -43.12
CA HIS A 130 20.23 -14.41 -43.84
C HIS A 130 18.90 -13.63 -43.84
N TYR A 131 18.62 -12.87 -42.76
CA TYR A 131 17.43 -12.00 -42.66
C TYR A 131 17.67 -10.55 -43.13
N ARG A 132 18.85 -10.24 -43.70
CA ARG A 132 19.28 -8.88 -44.12
C ARG A 132 19.33 -7.84 -42.98
N LEU A 133 19.53 -8.31 -41.74
CA LEU A 133 19.66 -7.52 -40.51
C LEU A 133 21.12 -7.44 -40.04
N GLY A 134 22.06 -7.20 -40.97
CA GLY A 134 23.50 -7.25 -40.70
C GLY A 134 23.96 -6.22 -39.65
N LYS A 135 23.53 -4.96 -39.80
CA LYS A 135 23.81 -3.87 -38.86
C LYS A 135 23.24 -4.17 -37.47
N GLU A 136 21.99 -4.63 -37.40
CA GLU A 136 21.35 -5.02 -36.15
C GLU A 136 22.09 -6.18 -35.47
N GLY A 137 22.46 -7.23 -36.20
CA GLY A 137 23.14 -8.41 -35.64
C GLY A 137 24.53 -8.11 -35.11
N LEU A 138 25.31 -7.27 -35.82
CA LEU A 138 26.60 -6.77 -35.35
C LEU A 138 26.45 -6.00 -34.03
N VAL A 139 25.54 -5.03 -33.98
CA VAL A 139 25.32 -4.25 -32.75
C VAL A 139 24.79 -5.14 -31.64
N LEU A 140 23.82 -6.02 -31.93
CA LEU A 140 23.22 -6.96 -30.98
C LEU A 140 24.26 -7.86 -30.32
N ALA A 141 25.20 -8.42 -31.10
CA ALA A 141 26.32 -9.20 -30.56
C ALA A 141 27.21 -8.35 -29.63
N ALA A 142 27.57 -7.13 -30.03
CA ALA A 142 28.43 -6.24 -29.23
C ALA A 142 27.75 -5.75 -27.93
N VAL A 143 26.46 -5.40 -27.97
CA VAL A 143 25.71 -4.98 -26.77
C VAL A 143 25.37 -6.16 -25.86
N MET A 144 25.09 -7.35 -26.41
CA MET A 144 24.88 -8.56 -25.61
C MET A 144 26.13 -8.89 -24.78
N ALA A 145 27.31 -8.86 -25.39
CA ALA A 145 28.59 -9.08 -24.71
C ALA A 145 28.93 -8.04 -23.60
N ASN A 146 28.24 -6.90 -23.57
CA ASN A 146 28.44 -5.83 -22.59
C ASN A 146 27.17 -5.49 -21.78
N ALA A 147 26.08 -6.25 -21.92
CA ALA A 147 24.73 -5.81 -21.54
C ALA A 147 24.62 -5.39 -20.06
N ARG A 148 25.27 -6.15 -19.17
CA ARG A 148 25.32 -5.90 -17.72
C ARG A 148 26.06 -4.62 -17.32
N SER A 149 26.87 -4.03 -18.20
CA SER A 149 27.63 -2.80 -17.92
C SER A 149 27.16 -1.57 -18.71
N ILE A 150 26.04 -1.66 -19.45
CA ILE A 150 25.48 -0.53 -20.20
C ILE A 150 24.77 0.47 -19.28
N PHE A 151 23.92 0.00 -18.35
CA PHE A 151 23.22 0.86 -17.38
C PHE A 151 24.07 1.06 -16.11
N CYS A 152 24.13 2.29 -15.61
CA CYS A 152 24.84 2.68 -14.39
C CYS A 152 23.87 2.79 -13.21
N ARG A 153 23.86 1.79 -12.31
CA ARG A 153 23.12 1.83 -11.03
C ARG A 153 24.11 2.02 -9.87
N VAL A 154 24.57 3.25 -9.67
CA VAL A 154 25.60 3.65 -8.67
C VAL A 154 25.19 4.94 -7.94
N GLY A 155 25.80 5.24 -6.79
CA GLY A 155 25.50 6.41 -5.97
C GLY A 155 24.66 6.10 -4.74
N SER A 156 23.93 7.10 -4.24
CA SER A 156 22.92 6.97 -3.18
C SER A 156 21.74 6.08 -3.63
N GLU A 157 20.83 5.70 -2.72
CA GLU A 157 19.63 4.96 -3.18
C GLU A 157 18.68 5.85 -4.01
N ASP A 158 18.74 7.18 -3.84
CA ASP A 158 18.00 8.13 -4.68
C ASP A 158 18.59 8.20 -6.10
N ASP A 159 19.92 8.21 -6.23
CA ASP A 159 20.60 8.09 -7.53
C ASP A 159 20.24 6.78 -8.23
N LYS A 160 20.16 5.67 -7.47
CA LYS A 160 19.79 4.36 -7.98
C LYS A 160 18.32 4.32 -8.42
N GLN A 161 17.40 4.87 -7.64
CA GLN A 161 15.99 5.02 -8.03
C GLN A 161 15.85 5.92 -9.28
N LYS A 162 16.61 7.01 -9.36
CA LYS A 162 16.66 7.90 -10.54
C LYS A 162 17.18 7.17 -11.77
N ALA A 163 18.23 6.35 -11.65
CA ALA A 163 18.75 5.52 -12.73
C ALA A 163 17.75 4.43 -13.16
N ASP A 164 17.06 3.79 -12.21
CA ASP A 164 16.01 2.81 -12.51
C ASP A 164 14.83 3.45 -13.25
N CYS A 165 14.41 4.67 -12.85
CA CYS A 165 13.41 5.47 -13.56
C CYS A 165 13.86 5.86 -14.98
N LEU A 166 15.10 6.33 -15.14
CA LEU A 166 15.68 6.66 -16.44
C LEU A 166 15.80 5.44 -17.36
N LYS A 167 15.97 4.23 -16.81
CA LYS A 167 15.95 3.00 -17.62
C LYS A 167 14.58 2.75 -18.27
N VAL A 168 13.46 3.11 -17.61
CA VAL A 168 12.10 2.77 -18.07
C VAL A 168 11.81 3.29 -19.49
N GLN A 169 12.30 4.47 -19.86
CA GLN A 169 12.05 5.04 -21.20
C GLN A 169 12.67 4.21 -22.35
N PHE A 170 13.72 3.43 -22.07
CA PHE A 170 14.38 2.57 -23.05
C PHE A 170 13.84 1.14 -23.07
N CYS A 171 13.09 0.73 -22.03
CA CYS A 171 12.59 -0.62 -21.88
C CYS A 171 11.72 -1.02 -23.09
N HIS A 172 12.08 -2.13 -23.74
CA HIS A 172 11.34 -2.69 -24.87
C HIS A 172 10.52 -3.90 -24.44
N ARG A 173 9.28 -4.02 -24.96
CA ARG A 173 8.34 -5.11 -24.63
C ARG A 173 8.87 -6.49 -25.02
N ASN A 174 9.68 -6.59 -26.08
CA ASN A 174 10.29 -7.86 -26.46
C ASN A 174 11.42 -8.30 -25.50
N GLY A 175 11.91 -7.43 -24.60
CA GLY A 175 12.85 -7.79 -23.53
C GLY A 175 14.14 -6.98 -23.47
N ASP A 176 15.08 -7.45 -22.65
CA ASP A 176 16.32 -6.74 -22.32
C ASP A 176 17.27 -6.59 -23.51
N LEU A 177 17.36 -7.58 -24.41
CA LEU A 177 18.26 -7.48 -25.58
C LEU A 177 17.77 -6.44 -26.58
N PHE A 178 16.45 -6.32 -26.78
CA PHE A 178 15.85 -5.22 -27.55
C PHE A 178 16.06 -3.88 -26.83
N THR A 179 15.95 -3.84 -25.50
CA THR A 179 16.19 -2.65 -24.67
C THR A 179 17.61 -2.09 -24.87
N VAL A 180 18.66 -2.93 -24.81
CA VAL A 180 20.05 -2.45 -25.06
C VAL A 180 20.33 -2.15 -26.54
N LEU A 181 19.60 -2.76 -27.48
CA LEU A 181 19.68 -2.43 -28.90
C LEU A 181 19.07 -1.05 -29.20
N SER A 182 17.94 -0.68 -28.56
CA SER A 182 17.39 0.68 -28.58
C SER A 182 18.40 1.70 -28.08
N VAL A 183 18.97 1.47 -26.89
CA VAL A 183 19.98 2.35 -26.28
C VAL A 183 21.16 2.62 -27.20
N TYR A 184 21.70 1.59 -27.87
CA TYR A 184 22.79 1.79 -28.82
C TYR A 184 22.34 2.58 -30.05
N LYS A 185 21.15 2.28 -30.61
CA LYS A 185 20.64 2.98 -31.78
C LYS A 185 20.42 4.48 -31.52
N GLU A 186 19.87 4.83 -30.36
CA GLU A 186 19.69 6.22 -29.95
C GLU A 186 21.05 6.91 -29.70
N TRP A 187 21.97 6.24 -29.00
CA TRP A 187 23.32 6.74 -28.77
C TRP A 187 24.12 6.96 -30.07
N GLU A 188 23.96 6.09 -31.07
CA GLU A 188 24.60 6.23 -32.38
C GLU A 188 24.06 7.45 -33.15
N ALA A 189 22.78 7.80 -32.96
CA ALA A 189 22.17 8.99 -33.56
C ALA A 189 22.59 10.32 -32.88
N VAL A 190 23.12 10.29 -31.65
CA VAL A 190 23.62 11.48 -30.95
C VAL A 190 24.97 11.92 -31.55
N PRO A 191 25.19 13.22 -31.83
CA PRO A 191 26.48 13.76 -32.26
C PRO A 191 27.64 13.41 -31.30
N GLN A 192 28.81 13.10 -31.88
CA GLN A 192 29.92 12.45 -31.15
C GLN A 192 30.44 13.25 -29.94
N ASP A 193 30.40 14.57 -30.02
CA ASP A 193 30.68 15.52 -28.94
C ASP A 193 29.69 15.38 -27.77
N ARG A 194 28.39 15.29 -28.06
CA ARG A 194 27.32 15.19 -27.05
C ARG A 194 27.09 13.78 -26.51
N ARG A 195 27.62 12.73 -27.14
CA ARG A 195 27.45 11.32 -26.70
C ARG A 195 27.85 11.08 -25.24
N ASN A 196 28.90 11.73 -24.74
CA ASN A 196 29.29 11.60 -23.32
C ASN A 196 28.24 12.21 -22.37
N ARG A 197 27.75 13.40 -22.71
CA ARG A 197 26.73 14.13 -21.94
C ARG A 197 25.40 13.36 -21.93
N TRP A 198 24.95 12.87 -23.09
CA TRP A 198 23.76 12.04 -23.21
C TRP A 198 23.87 10.75 -22.38
N CYS A 199 25.04 10.10 -22.35
CA CYS A 199 25.25 8.93 -21.49
C CYS A 199 25.09 9.27 -20.01
N TRP A 200 25.65 10.40 -19.56
CA TRP A 200 25.51 10.86 -18.16
C TRP A 200 24.05 11.19 -17.80
N GLU A 201 23.38 11.99 -18.64
CA GLU A 201 21.99 12.42 -18.46
C GLU A 201 21.01 11.23 -18.38
N ASN A 202 21.33 10.10 -19.02
CA ASN A 202 20.49 8.91 -19.09
C ASN A 202 20.98 7.73 -18.22
N SER A 203 21.95 7.95 -17.31
CA SER A 203 22.53 6.89 -16.44
C SER A 203 23.11 5.69 -17.22
N ILE A 204 23.85 5.97 -18.30
CA ILE A 204 24.46 4.99 -19.20
C ILE A 204 25.99 5.09 -19.18
N ASN A 205 26.67 3.95 -19.29
CA ASN A 205 28.12 3.86 -19.22
C ASN A 205 28.77 4.19 -20.57
N ALA A 206 29.22 5.44 -20.73
CA ALA A 206 29.90 5.91 -21.94
C ALA A 206 31.14 5.08 -22.34
N LYS A 207 31.82 4.41 -21.38
CA LYS A 207 32.96 3.52 -21.66
C LYS A 207 32.50 2.17 -22.23
N SER A 208 31.38 1.63 -21.75
CA SER A 208 30.74 0.45 -22.35
C SER A 208 30.26 0.75 -23.77
N MET A 209 29.58 1.89 -23.97
CA MET A 209 29.06 2.26 -25.30
C MET A 209 30.16 2.45 -26.34
N ARG A 210 31.29 3.09 -25.97
CA ARG A 210 32.50 3.13 -26.84
C ARG A 210 33.01 1.73 -27.17
N ARG A 211 33.21 0.86 -26.18
CA ARG A 211 33.65 -0.52 -26.43
C ARG A 211 32.71 -1.25 -27.38
N CYS A 212 31.38 -1.11 -27.24
CA CYS A 212 30.43 -1.66 -28.19
C CYS A 212 30.65 -1.11 -29.60
N GLN A 213 30.84 0.20 -29.76
CA GLN A 213 31.10 0.83 -31.07
C GLN A 213 32.41 0.33 -31.70
N ASP A 214 33.46 0.17 -30.90
CA ASP A 214 34.75 -0.30 -31.39
C ASP A 214 34.70 -1.79 -31.77
N THR A 215 34.02 -2.61 -30.96
CA THR A 215 33.72 -4.03 -31.28
C THR A 215 32.92 -4.16 -32.58
N VAL A 216 31.93 -3.28 -32.82
CA VAL A 216 31.15 -3.26 -34.06
C VAL A 216 32.04 -2.97 -35.27
N LYS A 217 32.95 -1.98 -35.19
CA LYS A 217 33.90 -1.67 -36.29
C LYS A 217 34.86 -2.83 -36.55
N GLU A 218 35.38 -3.46 -35.49
CA GLU A 218 36.29 -4.62 -35.60
C GLU A 218 35.62 -5.80 -36.30
N LEU A 219 34.35 -6.09 -35.95
CA LEU A 219 33.57 -7.15 -36.58
C LEU A 219 33.10 -6.80 -38.01
N GLU A 220 32.76 -5.54 -38.27
CA GLU A 220 32.42 -5.02 -39.61
C GLU A 220 33.62 -5.14 -40.56
N PHE A 221 34.81 -4.74 -40.11
CA PHE A 221 36.07 -4.93 -40.84
C PHE A 221 36.42 -6.42 -41.03
N CYS A 222 36.20 -7.26 -40.01
CA CYS A 222 36.40 -8.71 -40.12
C CYS A 222 35.48 -9.33 -41.18
N LEU A 223 34.18 -8.99 -41.19
CA LEU A 223 33.22 -9.42 -42.21
C LEU A 223 33.66 -8.99 -43.63
N GLU A 224 34.15 -7.75 -43.77
CA GLU A 224 34.61 -7.21 -45.05
C GLU A 224 35.84 -7.97 -45.57
N LYS A 225 36.87 -8.19 -44.72
CA LYS A 225 38.16 -8.77 -45.16
C LYS A 225 38.19 -10.30 -45.16
N GLU A 226 37.67 -10.95 -44.12
CA GLU A 226 37.73 -12.41 -43.98
C GLU A 226 36.56 -13.13 -44.67
N LEU A 227 35.41 -12.47 -44.81
CA LEU A 227 34.18 -13.09 -45.30
C LEU A 227 33.63 -12.42 -46.58
N THR A 228 34.25 -11.33 -47.06
CA THR A 228 33.81 -10.54 -48.23
C THR A 228 32.37 -10.03 -48.15
N VAL A 229 31.84 -9.88 -46.93
CA VAL A 229 30.48 -9.38 -46.66
C VAL A 229 30.54 -7.90 -46.29
N ILE A 230 29.99 -7.05 -47.16
CA ILE A 230 29.83 -5.61 -46.88
C ILE A 230 28.49 -5.40 -46.16
N ILE A 231 28.53 -4.80 -44.98
CA ILE A 231 27.32 -4.49 -44.18
C ILE A 231 26.84 -3.07 -44.50
N PRO A 232 25.54 -2.85 -44.78
CA PRO A 232 25.01 -1.50 -44.93
C PRO A 232 25.00 -0.76 -43.58
N SER A 233 25.36 0.52 -43.58
CA SER A 233 25.44 1.35 -42.37
C SER A 233 24.08 1.78 -41.80
N TYR A 234 22.99 1.58 -42.55
CA TYR A 234 21.63 1.97 -42.14
C TYR A 234 20.92 0.89 -41.31
N TRP A 235 19.89 1.32 -40.56
CA TRP A 235 19.05 0.45 -39.73
C TRP A 235 17.74 0.09 -40.43
N ASN A 236 17.42 -1.20 -40.46
CA ASN A 236 16.13 -1.76 -40.91
C ASN A 236 15.12 -1.88 -39.76
N TRP A 237 15.57 -2.28 -38.57
CA TRP A 237 14.73 -2.40 -37.37
C TRP A 237 14.44 -1.03 -36.72
N ASN A 238 13.29 -0.88 -36.06
CA ASN A 238 12.87 0.35 -35.39
C ASN A 238 12.12 0.05 -34.08
N PRO A 239 12.63 0.41 -32.88
CA PRO A 239 11.99 0.08 -31.61
C PRO A 239 10.59 0.68 -31.45
N ASN A 240 10.30 1.80 -32.12
CA ASN A 240 9.04 2.53 -32.01
C ASN A 240 7.92 1.98 -32.92
N LYS A 241 8.18 0.91 -33.69
CA LYS A 241 7.19 0.26 -34.56
C LYS A 241 7.40 -1.25 -34.57
N SER A 242 6.39 -2.01 -34.12
CA SER A 242 6.38 -3.47 -34.29
C SER A 242 6.40 -3.82 -35.79
N THR A 243 7.37 -4.63 -36.20
CA THR A 243 7.64 -5.00 -37.60
C THR A 243 8.01 -6.48 -37.72
N GLU A 244 8.04 -7.02 -38.94
CA GLU A 244 8.58 -8.38 -39.16
C GLU A 244 10.06 -8.50 -38.74
N HIS A 245 10.81 -7.39 -38.71
CA HIS A 245 12.17 -7.37 -38.18
C HIS A 245 12.23 -7.76 -36.70
N ASP A 246 11.21 -7.45 -35.88
CA ASP A 246 11.14 -7.90 -34.48
C ASP A 246 11.01 -9.44 -34.40
N LYS A 247 10.21 -10.05 -35.27
CA LYS A 247 10.08 -11.51 -35.36
C LYS A 247 11.39 -12.16 -35.83
N TYR A 248 12.09 -11.56 -36.80
CA TYR A 248 13.40 -12.04 -37.24
C TYR A 248 14.45 -11.91 -36.14
N LEU A 249 14.51 -10.78 -35.41
CA LEU A 249 15.42 -10.61 -34.27
C LEU A 249 15.11 -11.61 -33.14
N LYS A 250 13.84 -11.87 -32.80
CA LYS A 250 13.45 -12.95 -31.88
C LYS A 250 14.00 -14.31 -32.33
N LYS A 251 13.86 -14.67 -33.61
CA LYS A 251 14.38 -15.94 -34.17
C LYS A 251 15.91 -16.02 -34.17
N ILE A 252 16.60 -14.92 -34.49
CA ILE A 252 18.07 -14.81 -34.44
C ILE A 252 18.56 -15.03 -33.01
N ILE A 253 17.97 -14.34 -32.02
CA ILE A 253 18.30 -14.48 -30.59
C ILE A 253 18.04 -15.92 -30.12
N LEU A 254 16.88 -16.50 -30.47
CA LEU A 254 16.53 -17.87 -30.11
C LEU A 254 17.49 -18.90 -30.71
N SER A 255 17.92 -18.73 -31.98
CA SER A 255 18.87 -19.65 -32.64
C SER A 255 20.26 -19.63 -32.00
N ALA A 256 20.67 -18.49 -31.42
CA ALA A 256 21.94 -18.33 -30.73
C ALA A 256 21.91 -18.75 -29.24
N LEU A 257 20.71 -18.85 -28.65
CA LEU A 257 20.50 -19.11 -27.23
C LEU A 257 19.49 -20.26 -26.98
N ALA A 258 19.34 -21.19 -27.91
CA ALA A 258 18.37 -22.29 -27.85
C ALA A 258 18.48 -23.20 -26.60
N GLU A 259 19.66 -23.25 -25.98
CA GLU A 259 19.91 -23.92 -24.70
C GLU A 259 19.35 -23.16 -23.49
N ASN A 260 19.34 -21.84 -23.56
CA ASN A 260 18.97 -20.93 -22.47
C ASN A 260 17.48 -20.53 -22.56
N VAL A 261 16.59 -21.51 -22.79
CA VAL A 261 15.14 -21.31 -22.85
C VAL A 261 14.50 -21.58 -21.49
N ALA A 262 13.48 -20.80 -21.13
CA ALA A 262 12.62 -21.03 -19.99
C ALA A 262 11.15 -20.73 -20.31
N MET A 263 10.22 -21.44 -19.66
CA MET A 263 8.78 -21.28 -19.80
C MET A 263 8.16 -20.74 -18.50
N HIS A 264 7.23 -19.79 -18.58
CA HIS A 264 6.53 -19.28 -17.39
C HIS A 264 5.69 -20.38 -16.74
N SER A 265 5.97 -20.72 -15.48
CA SER A 265 5.37 -21.87 -14.79
C SER A 265 3.89 -21.67 -14.45
N GLY A 266 3.34 -20.47 -14.60
CA GLY A 266 1.93 -20.13 -14.33
C GLY A 266 1.67 -19.56 -12.93
N HIS A 267 2.68 -19.51 -12.06
CA HIS A 267 2.60 -18.87 -10.75
C HIS A 267 3.83 -17.99 -10.48
N ASP A 268 3.58 -16.71 -10.17
CA ASP A 268 4.59 -15.66 -10.02
C ASP A 268 5.75 -16.04 -9.09
N ARG A 269 5.46 -16.71 -7.95
CA ARG A 269 6.50 -17.05 -6.96
C ARG A 269 7.49 -18.09 -7.48
N LEU A 270 7.03 -19.00 -8.32
CA LEU A 270 7.86 -20.01 -8.98
C LEU A 270 8.57 -19.46 -10.22
N GLY A 271 8.04 -18.40 -10.83
CA GLY A 271 8.65 -17.75 -11.99
C GLY A 271 8.66 -18.63 -13.24
N TYR A 272 9.85 -18.95 -13.73
CA TYR A 272 10.07 -19.63 -15.01
C TYR A 272 10.81 -20.96 -14.82
N LYS A 273 10.28 -22.03 -15.41
CA LYS A 273 10.96 -23.34 -15.51
C LYS A 273 11.97 -23.31 -16.65
N VAL A 274 13.25 -23.41 -16.33
CA VAL A 274 14.34 -23.54 -17.32
C VAL A 274 14.26 -24.91 -17.99
N ALA A 275 14.38 -24.93 -19.32
CA ALA A 275 14.07 -26.11 -20.12
C ALA A 275 15.07 -27.26 -19.94
N LEU A 276 16.38 -26.98 -19.90
CA LEU A 276 17.43 -28.01 -19.79
C LEU A 276 17.70 -28.50 -18.37
N THR A 277 17.38 -27.71 -17.33
CA THR A 277 17.63 -28.09 -15.93
C THR A 277 16.36 -28.45 -15.17
N GLU A 278 15.18 -28.22 -15.75
CA GLU A 278 13.85 -28.29 -15.12
C GLU A 278 13.68 -27.44 -13.83
N GLN A 279 14.66 -26.59 -13.49
CA GLN A 279 14.67 -25.72 -12.31
C GLN A 279 13.75 -24.50 -12.47
N HIS A 280 13.17 -24.04 -11.37
CA HIS A 280 12.31 -22.87 -11.31
C HIS A 280 13.11 -21.65 -10.85
N ILE A 281 13.17 -20.61 -11.68
CA ILE A 281 14.03 -19.43 -11.51
C ILE A 281 13.22 -18.16 -11.81
N GLN A 282 13.42 -17.10 -11.02
CA GLN A 282 12.72 -15.83 -11.22
C GLN A 282 13.43 -14.93 -12.25
N LEU A 283 12.70 -14.00 -12.87
CA LEU A 283 13.31 -12.93 -13.65
C LEU A 283 14.07 -11.98 -12.71
N HIS A 284 15.26 -11.52 -13.10
CA HIS A 284 15.97 -10.50 -12.32
C HIS A 284 15.14 -9.21 -12.26
N PRO A 285 15.06 -8.51 -11.10
CA PRO A 285 14.22 -7.31 -10.95
C PRO A 285 14.47 -6.18 -11.97
N SER A 286 15.65 -6.14 -12.59
CA SER A 286 15.98 -5.17 -13.64
C SER A 286 15.46 -5.51 -15.04
N CYS A 287 14.74 -6.63 -15.23
CA CYS A 287 14.31 -7.10 -16.55
C CYS A 287 13.21 -6.19 -17.14
N SER A 288 13.35 -5.76 -18.40
CA SER A 288 12.39 -4.83 -19.02
C SER A 288 10.94 -5.34 -19.08
N LEU A 289 10.75 -6.67 -19.16
CA LEU A 289 9.43 -7.32 -19.16
C LEU A 289 8.61 -6.97 -17.90
N LEU A 290 9.29 -6.88 -16.75
CA LEU A 290 8.66 -6.56 -15.47
C LEU A 290 8.13 -5.12 -15.43
N ALA A 291 8.77 -4.18 -16.14
CA ALA A 291 8.32 -2.79 -16.23
C ALA A 291 6.99 -2.63 -16.99
N PHE A 292 6.66 -3.57 -17.87
CA PHE A 292 5.36 -3.63 -18.56
C PHE A 292 4.32 -4.53 -17.84
N GLY A 293 4.73 -5.25 -16.78
CA GLY A 293 3.91 -6.29 -16.16
C GLY A 293 3.67 -7.52 -17.05
N GLU A 294 4.36 -7.61 -18.19
CA GLU A 294 4.18 -8.68 -19.18
C GLU A 294 4.92 -9.96 -18.74
N LYS A 295 4.22 -11.09 -18.75
CA LYS A 295 4.75 -12.42 -18.40
C LYS A 295 4.60 -13.37 -19.61
N PRO A 296 5.43 -13.21 -20.65
CA PRO A 296 5.39 -14.05 -21.84
C PRO A 296 5.55 -15.52 -21.48
N ASN A 297 4.81 -16.41 -22.17
CA ASN A 297 4.84 -17.85 -21.90
C ASN A 297 6.23 -18.46 -22.06
N TRP A 298 7.01 -17.96 -23.02
CA TRP A 298 8.32 -18.48 -23.40
C TRP A 298 9.34 -17.34 -23.47
N VAL A 299 10.50 -17.55 -22.84
CA VAL A 299 11.60 -16.57 -22.82
C VAL A 299 12.94 -17.26 -23.05
N VAL A 300 13.88 -16.49 -23.57
CA VAL A 300 15.28 -16.87 -23.74
C VAL A 300 16.17 -15.89 -22.97
N PHE A 301 17.20 -16.38 -22.28
CA PHE A 301 18.05 -15.58 -21.38
C PHE A 301 19.54 -15.65 -21.76
N SER A 302 20.31 -14.61 -21.51
CA SER A 302 21.77 -14.64 -21.77
C SER A 302 22.51 -15.33 -20.62
N GLU A 303 22.19 -14.95 -19.37
CA GLU A 303 22.93 -15.37 -18.18
C GLU A 303 22.00 -15.82 -17.05
N LEU A 304 22.54 -16.66 -16.16
CA LEU A 304 21.94 -17.01 -14.88
C LEU A 304 22.81 -16.39 -13.76
N LEU A 305 22.21 -15.51 -12.97
CA LEU A 305 22.87 -14.77 -11.90
C LEU A 305 22.49 -15.38 -10.54
N SER A 306 23.44 -16.10 -9.95
CA SER A 306 23.33 -16.71 -8.62
C SER A 306 23.95 -15.79 -7.56
N ILE A 307 23.14 -15.34 -6.57
CA ILE A 307 23.60 -14.51 -5.45
C ILE A 307 23.12 -15.13 -4.13
N SER A 308 21.95 -14.74 -3.64
CA SER A 308 21.21 -15.38 -2.54
C SER A 308 20.08 -16.27 -3.09
N ASN A 309 19.44 -15.81 -4.17
CA ASN A 309 18.60 -16.58 -5.07
C ASN A 309 19.24 -16.63 -6.46
N ASP A 310 18.75 -17.51 -7.32
CA ASP A 310 19.07 -17.54 -8.74
C ASP A 310 18.09 -16.66 -9.54
N TYR A 311 18.61 -15.92 -10.52
CA TYR A 311 17.83 -15.05 -11.40
C TYR A 311 18.21 -15.21 -12.87
N LEU A 312 17.21 -15.16 -13.77
CA LEU A 312 17.42 -15.07 -15.21
C LEU A 312 17.74 -13.61 -15.61
N VAL A 313 18.81 -13.41 -16.38
CA VAL A 313 19.35 -12.08 -16.74
C VAL A 313 19.47 -11.92 -18.26
N CYS A 314 19.19 -10.69 -18.72
CA CYS A 314 19.10 -10.32 -20.14
C CYS A 314 18.10 -11.20 -20.88
N VAL A 315 16.83 -11.06 -20.48
CA VAL A 315 15.74 -11.96 -20.87
C VAL A 315 14.92 -11.35 -22.01
N THR A 316 14.60 -12.16 -23.00
CA THR A 316 13.89 -11.80 -24.24
C THR A 316 12.70 -12.72 -24.47
N ALA A 317 11.54 -12.16 -24.81
CA ALA A 317 10.32 -12.90 -25.13
C ALA A 317 10.39 -13.49 -26.55
N PHE A 318 9.97 -14.73 -26.73
CA PHE A 318 9.83 -15.33 -28.06
C PHE A 318 8.52 -16.10 -28.23
N ASP A 319 8.13 -16.30 -29.48
CA ASP A 319 6.85 -16.89 -29.85
C ASP A 319 7.05 -18.39 -30.15
N VAL A 320 6.27 -19.28 -29.53
CA VAL A 320 6.54 -20.73 -29.42
C VAL A 320 6.74 -21.44 -30.78
N GLU A 321 6.05 -20.97 -31.82
CA GLU A 321 6.21 -21.39 -33.21
C GLU A 321 7.66 -21.31 -33.72
N SER A 322 8.49 -20.47 -33.10
CA SER A 322 9.90 -20.31 -33.47
C SER A 322 10.76 -21.52 -33.06
N LEU A 323 10.32 -22.35 -32.11
CA LEU A 323 11.04 -23.57 -31.70
C LEU A 323 11.03 -24.64 -32.80
N SER A 324 9.94 -24.76 -33.58
CA SER A 324 9.87 -25.72 -34.69
C SER A 324 10.70 -25.30 -35.91
N MET A 325 11.26 -24.09 -35.91
CA MET A 325 12.17 -23.57 -36.94
C MET A 325 13.66 -23.75 -36.56
N LEU A 326 13.96 -24.31 -35.38
CA LEU A 326 15.33 -24.60 -34.96
C LEU A 326 15.86 -25.87 -35.63
N CYS A 327 17.05 -25.76 -36.23
CA CYS A 327 17.79 -26.87 -36.83
C CYS A 327 19.23 -26.88 -36.27
N PRO A 328 19.63 -27.90 -35.49
CA PRO A 328 18.82 -29.03 -35.01
C PRO A 328 17.67 -28.61 -34.06
N PRO A 329 16.66 -29.48 -33.86
CA PRO A 329 15.57 -29.22 -32.90
C PRO A 329 16.11 -29.01 -31.47
N PRO A 330 15.33 -28.38 -30.58
CA PRO A 330 15.72 -28.17 -29.19
C PRO A 330 15.92 -29.49 -28.44
N LEU A 331 16.87 -29.52 -27.49
CA LEU A 331 17.18 -30.69 -26.64
C LEU A 331 16.13 -30.96 -25.54
N PHE A 332 14.94 -30.38 -25.64
CA PHE A 332 13.87 -30.46 -24.65
C PHE A 332 12.49 -30.56 -25.33
N ASP A 333 11.54 -31.20 -24.66
CA ASP A 333 10.16 -31.33 -25.11
C ASP A 333 9.30 -30.15 -24.61
N ALA A 334 8.92 -29.27 -25.53
CA ALA A 334 8.08 -28.11 -25.24
C ALA A 334 6.62 -28.50 -24.86
N LEU A 335 6.08 -29.59 -25.41
CA LEU A 335 4.72 -30.06 -25.12
C LEU A 335 4.64 -30.68 -23.71
N LYS A 336 5.68 -31.44 -23.31
CA LYS A 336 5.88 -31.87 -21.93
C LYS A 336 5.96 -30.68 -20.96
N MET A 337 6.63 -29.58 -21.35
CA MET A 337 6.68 -28.38 -20.50
C MET A 337 5.31 -27.71 -20.39
N GLU A 338 4.58 -27.51 -21.49
CA GLU A 338 3.26 -26.85 -21.46
C GLU A 338 2.20 -27.68 -20.72
N SER A 339 2.21 -29.01 -20.83
CA SER A 339 1.32 -29.89 -20.05
C SER A 339 1.60 -29.85 -18.53
N GLN A 340 2.84 -29.54 -18.13
CA GLN A 340 3.24 -29.39 -16.73
C GLN A 340 2.99 -27.99 -16.14
N LYS A 341 2.53 -27.02 -16.93
CA LYS A 341 2.26 -25.65 -16.51
C LYS A 341 1.12 -25.59 -15.49
N LEU A 342 1.24 -24.69 -14.50
CA LEU A 342 0.14 -24.42 -13.58
C LEU A 342 -0.92 -23.58 -14.27
N GLN A 343 -2.18 -23.98 -14.10
CA GLN A 343 -3.36 -23.22 -14.45
C GLN A 343 -3.84 -22.43 -13.22
N VAL A 344 -4.52 -21.31 -13.46
CA VAL A 344 -5.12 -20.47 -12.41
C VAL A 344 -6.64 -20.65 -12.44
N LYS A 345 -7.23 -21.07 -11.32
CA LYS A 345 -8.69 -21.07 -11.12
C LYS A 345 -9.05 -20.04 -10.06
N VAL A 346 -9.84 -19.04 -10.44
CA VAL A 346 -10.36 -18.01 -9.54
C VAL A 346 -11.66 -18.52 -8.90
N LEU A 347 -11.75 -18.44 -7.58
CA LEU A 347 -12.98 -18.61 -6.82
C LEU A 347 -13.42 -17.26 -6.26
N THR A 348 -14.71 -16.95 -6.39
CA THR A 348 -15.33 -15.66 -6.04
C THR A 348 -16.50 -15.87 -5.07
N SER A 349 -17.20 -14.79 -4.71
CA SER A 349 -18.43 -14.81 -3.89
C SER A 349 -18.22 -15.21 -2.42
N PHE A 350 -17.11 -14.80 -1.82
CA PHE A 350 -16.85 -14.93 -0.39
C PHE A 350 -17.07 -13.63 0.38
N GLY A 351 -17.24 -13.71 1.70
CA GLY A 351 -17.21 -12.54 2.60
C GLY A 351 -15.83 -12.36 3.23
N SER A 352 -15.37 -11.12 3.37
CA SER A 352 -14.03 -10.83 3.91
C SER A 352 -13.79 -11.38 5.34
N SER A 353 -14.83 -11.50 6.17
CA SER A 353 -14.76 -12.18 7.48
C SER A 353 -14.50 -13.68 7.36
N LEU A 354 -15.13 -14.36 6.40
CA LEU A 354 -14.91 -15.78 6.11
C LEU A 354 -13.49 -16.01 5.60
N LEU A 355 -13.01 -15.17 4.68
CA LEU A 355 -11.63 -15.27 4.16
C LEU A 355 -10.57 -15.03 5.25
N LYS A 356 -10.79 -14.07 6.16
CA LYS A 356 -9.88 -13.85 7.30
C LYS A 356 -9.81 -15.07 8.24
N ARG A 357 -10.94 -15.73 8.49
CA ARG A 357 -11.02 -16.96 9.31
C ARG A 357 -10.35 -18.15 8.61
N PHE A 358 -10.62 -18.32 7.31
CA PHE A 358 -10.00 -19.32 6.44
C PHE A 358 -8.47 -19.18 6.38
N CYS A 359 -7.93 -17.95 6.27
CA CYS A 359 -6.49 -17.72 6.35
C CYS A 359 -5.91 -17.99 7.75
N GLY A 360 -6.62 -17.63 8.81
CA GLY A 360 -6.13 -17.69 10.18
C GLY A 360 -5.12 -16.58 10.52
N LYS A 361 -4.60 -16.59 11.75
CA LYS A 361 -3.59 -15.62 12.20
C LYS A 361 -2.31 -15.81 11.37
N SER A 362 -1.79 -14.74 10.78
CA SER A 362 -0.58 -14.78 9.94
C SER A 362 -0.61 -15.84 8.83
N ASN A 363 -1.79 -16.10 8.23
CA ASN A 363 -2.03 -17.14 7.22
C ASN A 363 -1.75 -18.59 7.67
N SER A 364 -1.67 -18.88 8.98
CA SER A 364 -1.33 -20.21 9.51
C SER A 364 -2.23 -21.34 9.00
N ASN A 365 -3.54 -21.10 8.92
CA ASN A 365 -4.51 -22.09 8.44
C ASN A 365 -4.32 -22.35 6.94
N LEU A 366 -4.09 -21.29 6.16
CA LEU A 366 -3.82 -21.37 4.72
C LEU A 366 -2.52 -22.13 4.43
N HIS A 367 -1.43 -21.84 5.16
CA HIS A 367 -0.17 -22.56 5.02
C HIS A 367 -0.30 -24.05 5.37
N SER A 368 -1.06 -24.37 6.42
CA SER A 368 -1.34 -25.77 6.80
C SER A 368 -2.14 -26.49 5.71
N LEU A 369 -3.22 -25.88 5.21
CA LEU A 369 -4.06 -26.42 4.13
C LEU A 369 -3.25 -26.64 2.83
N VAL A 370 -2.43 -25.65 2.43
CA VAL A 370 -1.55 -25.79 1.24
C VAL A 370 -0.57 -26.94 1.42
N THR A 371 -0.01 -27.14 2.61
CA THR A 371 0.89 -28.26 2.92
C THR A 371 0.18 -29.61 2.79
N CYS A 372 -1.03 -29.75 3.36
CA CYS A 372 -1.84 -30.96 3.22
C CYS A 372 -2.20 -31.25 1.75
N ILE A 373 -2.58 -30.22 0.97
CA ILE A 373 -2.91 -30.36 -0.45
C ILE A 373 -1.69 -30.81 -1.26
N ARG A 374 -0.50 -30.26 -1.00
CA ARG A 374 0.76 -30.65 -1.67
C ARG A 374 1.10 -32.12 -1.43
N ILE A 375 0.98 -32.58 -0.18
CA ILE A 375 1.19 -33.99 0.18
C ILE A 375 0.15 -34.89 -0.51
N ALA A 376 -1.14 -34.51 -0.46
CA ALA A 376 -2.22 -35.29 -1.06
C ALA A 376 -2.16 -35.35 -2.60
N CYS A 377 -1.57 -34.35 -3.25
CA CYS A 377 -1.40 -34.28 -4.71
C CYS A 377 0.00 -34.67 -5.21
N MET A 378 0.94 -34.94 -4.29
CA MET A 378 2.37 -35.17 -4.55
C MET A 378 3.04 -34.07 -5.42
N ASP A 379 2.65 -32.81 -5.24
CA ASP A 379 3.14 -31.68 -6.05
C ASP A 379 3.34 -30.40 -5.23
N GLU A 380 4.60 -30.16 -4.83
CA GLU A 380 5.05 -28.96 -4.10
C GLU A 380 4.84 -27.63 -4.85
N ARG A 381 4.52 -27.67 -6.15
CA ARG A 381 4.28 -26.45 -6.94
C ARG A 381 2.88 -25.87 -6.70
N ILE A 382 1.99 -26.61 -6.04
CA ILE A 382 0.63 -26.14 -5.78
C ILE A 382 0.65 -24.92 -4.86
N GLY A 383 -0.12 -23.89 -5.25
CA GLY A 383 -0.29 -22.65 -4.52
C GLY A 383 -1.76 -22.32 -4.33
N VAL A 384 -2.09 -21.71 -3.18
CA VAL A 384 -3.38 -21.08 -2.92
C VAL A 384 -3.11 -19.68 -2.39
N GLU A 385 -3.68 -18.66 -3.02
CA GLU A 385 -3.54 -17.25 -2.61
C GLU A 385 -4.92 -16.65 -2.35
N VAL A 386 -5.04 -15.82 -1.32
CA VAL A 386 -6.32 -15.25 -0.88
C VAL A 386 -6.24 -13.73 -0.93
N HIS A 387 -7.08 -13.11 -1.73
CA HIS A 387 -7.20 -11.65 -1.84
C HIS A 387 -8.44 -11.17 -1.09
N VAL A 388 -8.27 -10.96 0.22
CA VAL A 388 -9.34 -10.52 1.13
C VAL A 388 -10.02 -9.22 0.67
N ASP A 389 -9.26 -8.28 0.10
CA ASP A 389 -9.79 -7.00 -0.40
C ASP A 389 -10.65 -7.13 -1.68
N LYS A 390 -10.43 -8.20 -2.47
CA LYS A 390 -11.21 -8.51 -3.68
C LYS A 390 -12.32 -9.54 -3.43
N ASN A 391 -12.27 -10.22 -2.28
CA ASN A 391 -13.06 -11.42 -1.97
C ASN A 391 -12.80 -12.63 -2.91
N GLU A 392 -11.55 -12.81 -3.33
CA GLU A 392 -11.13 -13.86 -4.26
C GLU A 392 -10.17 -14.88 -3.61
N ILE A 393 -10.22 -16.13 -4.07
CA ILE A 393 -9.20 -17.15 -3.82
C ILE A 393 -8.66 -17.62 -5.18
N LEU A 394 -7.34 -17.62 -5.36
CA LEU A 394 -6.65 -18.09 -6.55
C LEU A 394 -6.03 -19.47 -6.27
N LEU A 395 -6.40 -20.47 -7.07
CA LEU A 395 -5.82 -21.81 -7.04
C LEU A 395 -4.80 -21.95 -8.18
N PHE A 396 -3.59 -22.40 -7.86
CA PHE A 396 -2.51 -22.66 -8.82
C PHE A 396 -2.17 -24.16 -8.79
N ALA A 397 -2.52 -24.90 -9.85
CA ALA A 397 -2.31 -26.34 -9.94
C ALA A 397 -2.19 -26.81 -11.40
N THR A 398 -1.64 -28.00 -11.67
CA THR A 398 -1.74 -28.62 -12.99
C THR A 398 -3.19 -28.96 -13.34
N ALA A 399 -3.50 -29.12 -14.63
CA ALA A 399 -4.83 -29.51 -15.10
C ALA A 399 -5.37 -30.78 -14.41
N GLU A 400 -4.49 -31.78 -14.20
CA GLU A 400 -4.77 -33.04 -13.53
C GLU A 400 -5.17 -32.88 -12.06
N ASN A 401 -4.42 -32.06 -11.30
CA ASN A 401 -4.65 -31.87 -9.87
C ASN A 401 -5.68 -30.77 -9.56
N MET A 402 -6.03 -29.90 -10.52
CA MET A 402 -6.94 -28.75 -10.31
C MET A 402 -8.31 -29.14 -9.74
N GLN A 403 -8.86 -30.31 -10.11
CA GLN A 403 -10.11 -30.82 -9.51
C GLN A 403 -9.92 -31.18 -8.02
N LYS A 404 -8.83 -31.87 -7.66
CA LYS A 404 -8.52 -32.26 -6.28
C LYS A 404 -8.31 -31.02 -5.40
N VAL A 405 -7.48 -30.08 -5.87
CA VAL A 405 -7.17 -28.82 -5.18
C VAL A 405 -8.44 -27.98 -4.98
N PHE A 406 -9.32 -27.95 -5.98
CA PHE A 406 -10.62 -27.29 -5.87
C PHE A 406 -11.52 -27.94 -4.80
N SER A 407 -11.60 -29.28 -4.75
CA SER A 407 -12.38 -30.00 -3.73
C SER A 407 -11.89 -29.65 -2.31
N PHE A 408 -10.60 -29.85 -2.03
CA PHE A 408 -10.01 -29.55 -0.72
C PHE A 408 -10.23 -28.10 -0.26
N VAL A 409 -10.09 -27.12 -1.16
CA VAL A 409 -10.32 -25.71 -0.80
C VAL A 409 -11.82 -25.40 -0.63
N SER A 410 -12.70 -25.96 -1.47
CA SER A 410 -14.15 -25.82 -1.33
C SER A 410 -14.65 -26.40 -0.01
N GLU A 411 -14.22 -27.62 0.34
CA GLU A 411 -14.54 -28.30 1.61
C GLU A 411 -14.06 -27.49 2.81
N ALA A 412 -12.81 -27.01 2.79
CA ALA A 412 -12.24 -26.22 3.87
C ALA A 412 -12.93 -24.84 4.05
N VAL A 413 -13.40 -24.21 2.96
CA VAL A 413 -14.17 -22.96 3.03
C VAL A 413 -15.61 -23.20 3.49
N GLU A 414 -16.25 -24.30 3.07
CA GLU A 414 -17.61 -24.65 3.50
C GLU A 414 -17.65 -25.02 4.99
N CYS A 415 -16.62 -25.70 5.48
CA CYS A 415 -16.41 -26.00 6.90
C CYS A 415 -16.34 -24.71 7.75
N GLU A 416 -15.53 -23.73 7.34
CA GLU A 416 -15.48 -22.42 8.01
C GLU A 416 -16.79 -21.62 7.87
N ARG A 417 -17.52 -21.76 6.77
CA ARG A 417 -18.84 -21.13 6.60
C ARG A 417 -19.87 -21.74 7.55
N LYS A 418 -19.89 -23.07 7.70
CA LYS A 418 -20.74 -23.80 8.66
C LYS A 418 -20.49 -23.31 10.08
N TRP A 419 -19.24 -23.31 10.53
CA TRP A 419 -18.92 -22.87 11.90
C TRP A 419 -19.17 -21.37 12.12
N LEU A 420 -18.93 -20.51 11.13
CA LEU A 420 -19.25 -19.08 11.22
C LEU A 420 -20.76 -18.79 11.26
N HIS A 421 -21.59 -19.64 10.63
CA HIS A 421 -23.05 -19.53 10.70
C HIS A 421 -23.62 -20.04 12.03
N ASN A 422 -23.02 -21.10 12.59
CA ASN A 422 -23.47 -21.76 13.81
C ASN A 422 -22.90 -21.14 15.10
N GLU A 423 -22.03 -20.14 14.99
CA GLU A 423 -21.35 -19.49 16.12
C GLU A 423 -22.34 -18.83 17.08
N CYS A 424 -22.33 -19.27 18.34
CA CYS A 424 -23.20 -18.78 19.39
C CYS A 424 -22.43 -18.36 20.64
N MET A 425 -22.97 -17.40 21.38
CA MET A 425 -22.50 -17.00 22.71
C MET A 425 -23.40 -17.57 23.81
N GLU A 426 -22.80 -18.24 24.79
CA GLU A 426 -23.47 -18.58 26.06
C GLU A 426 -23.66 -17.32 26.92
N LYS A 427 -24.87 -17.13 27.49
CA LYS A 427 -25.11 -16.18 28.58
C LYS A 427 -26.15 -16.67 29.58
N PHE A 428 -25.86 -16.47 30.87
CA PHE A 428 -26.83 -16.69 31.95
C PHE A 428 -27.87 -15.55 32.00
N LEU A 429 -29.14 -15.91 32.23
CA LEU A 429 -30.27 -14.97 32.23
C LEU A 429 -30.37 -14.16 33.54
N TYR A 430 -29.95 -14.76 34.65
CA TYR A 430 -29.98 -14.20 35.99
C TYR A 430 -28.67 -14.51 36.73
N LEU A 431 -28.40 -13.81 37.84
CA LEU A 431 -27.11 -13.86 38.51
C LEU A 431 -27.31 -13.90 40.03
N GLY A 432 -27.33 -15.11 40.61
CA GLY A 432 -27.49 -15.33 42.05
C GLY A 432 -27.47 -16.82 42.43
N ALA A 433 -26.40 -17.24 43.11
CA ALA A 433 -26.13 -18.61 43.57
C ALA A 433 -26.06 -19.68 42.45
N ASP A 434 -25.76 -20.93 42.85
CA ASP A 434 -25.60 -22.06 41.94
C ASP A 434 -26.81 -22.28 41.02
N SER A 435 -26.53 -22.57 39.75
CA SER A 435 -27.50 -22.98 38.72
C SER A 435 -28.54 -21.95 38.22
N SER A 436 -28.06 -20.77 37.81
CA SER A 436 -28.82 -19.85 36.95
C SER A 436 -29.10 -20.43 35.54
N PRO A 437 -30.28 -20.20 34.93
CA PRO A 437 -30.57 -20.62 33.54
C PRO A 437 -29.70 -19.92 32.49
N MET A 438 -29.46 -20.60 31.36
CA MET A 438 -28.55 -20.16 30.28
C MET A 438 -29.25 -20.09 28.92
N ALA A 439 -28.83 -19.17 28.05
CA ALA A 439 -29.26 -19.07 26.66
C ALA A 439 -28.06 -19.06 25.71
N LEU A 440 -28.20 -19.73 24.57
CA LEU A 440 -27.30 -19.62 23.42
C LEU A 440 -27.83 -18.57 22.44
N PHE A 441 -27.07 -17.49 22.26
CA PHE A 441 -27.37 -16.41 21.31
C PHE A 441 -26.53 -16.56 20.04
N GLY A 442 -27.18 -16.86 18.91
CA GLY A 442 -26.55 -16.90 17.60
C GLY A 442 -26.49 -15.52 16.92
N ALA A 443 -26.16 -15.54 15.62
CA ALA A 443 -26.14 -14.35 14.78
C ALA A 443 -27.43 -13.51 14.88
N GLY A 444 -27.30 -12.18 14.88
CA GLY A 444 -28.44 -11.28 15.05
C GLY A 444 -29.09 -11.26 16.45
N ALA A 445 -28.46 -11.92 17.44
CA ALA A 445 -29.02 -12.17 18.78
C ALA A 445 -30.28 -13.07 18.78
N GLU A 446 -30.40 -13.95 17.80
CA GLU A 446 -31.38 -15.03 17.79
C GLU A 446 -31.09 -16.01 18.94
N ILE A 447 -32.09 -16.31 19.78
CA ILE A 447 -31.96 -17.33 20.84
C ILE A 447 -32.06 -18.70 20.16
N LYS A 448 -30.92 -19.39 20.01
CA LYS A 448 -30.82 -20.71 19.38
C LYS A 448 -31.19 -21.85 20.34
N TYR A 449 -30.94 -21.67 21.63
CA TYR A 449 -31.32 -22.62 22.68
C TYR A 449 -31.49 -21.91 24.03
N LEU A 450 -32.31 -22.50 24.92
CA LEU A 450 -32.65 -21.97 26.23
C LEU A 450 -32.63 -23.11 27.26
N GLU A 451 -31.56 -23.19 28.05
CA GLU A 451 -31.33 -24.24 29.04
C GLU A 451 -31.89 -23.82 30.40
N LEU A 452 -33.05 -24.40 30.74
CA LEU A 452 -33.79 -24.14 31.99
C LEU A 452 -33.62 -25.26 33.02
N GLU A 453 -33.15 -26.44 32.61
CA GLU A 453 -33.10 -27.67 33.42
C GLU A 453 -31.70 -27.97 33.98
N LYS A 454 -30.73 -27.06 33.77
CA LYS A 454 -29.36 -27.14 34.29
C LYS A 454 -28.53 -28.25 33.63
N ARG A 455 -28.92 -28.69 32.42
CA ARG A 455 -28.16 -29.68 31.64
C ARG A 455 -26.87 -29.05 31.10
N CYS A 456 -25.80 -29.83 30.98
CA CYS A 456 -24.51 -29.34 30.50
C CYS A 456 -24.51 -29.24 28.96
N LEU A 457 -24.14 -28.08 28.42
CA LEU A 457 -24.01 -27.80 26.96
C LEU A 457 -22.57 -27.84 26.46
N THR A 458 -21.60 -27.85 27.38
CA THR A 458 -20.20 -27.49 27.13
C THR A 458 -19.28 -28.55 27.71
N VAL A 459 -18.35 -29.07 26.91
CA VAL A 459 -17.42 -30.11 27.35
C VAL A 459 -15.98 -29.61 27.33
N ASP A 460 -15.22 -30.00 28.36
CA ASP A 460 -13.78 -29.87 28.40
C ASP A 460 -13.13 -31.06 27.70
N ILE A 461 -12.16 -30.79 26.82
CA ILE A 461 -11.33 -31.83 26.20
C ILE A 461 -9.91 -31.74 26.75
N LEU A 462 -9.50 -32.85 27.37
CA LEU A 462 -8.16 -33.12 27.85
C LEU A 462 -7.50 -34.12 26.88
N PHE A 463 -6.27 -33.82 26.45
CA PHE A 463 -5.48 -34.65 25.56
C PHE A 463 -3.99 -34.44 25.80
N SER A 464 -3.27 -35.51 26.12
CA SER A 464 -1.86 -35.49 26.57
C SER A 464 -0.84 -35.01 25.51
N ASN A 465 -1.27 -34.78 24.27
CA ASN A 465 -0.44 -34.27 23.17
C ASN A 465 -1.07 -33.06 22.44
N ALA A 466 -1.72 -32.17 23.20
CA ALA A 466 -2.57 -31.07 22.70
C ALA A 466 -1.97 -30.18 21.58
N ASN A 467 -0.65 -30.03 21.51
CA ASN A 467 0.04 -29.23 20.49
C ASN A 467 0.15 -29.90 19.10
N THR A 468 -0.19 -31.18 18.95
CA THR A 468 0.02 -31.95 17.71
C THR A 468 -1.27 -32.27 16.93
N ILE A 469 -2.44 -32.04 17.52
CA ILE A 469 -3.75 -32.28 16.86
C ILE A 469 -4.17 -31.05 16.04
N ASP A 470 -4.49 -31.26 14.76
CA ASP A 470 -5.35 -30.33 14.03
C ASP A 470 -6.74 -30.32 14.69
N GLY A 471 -7.13 -29.15 15.17
CA GLY A 471 -8.42 -29.00 15.83
C GLY A 471 -9.61 -29.25 14.92
N LYS A 472 -9.43 -29.12 13.59
CA LYS A 472 -10.52 -29.32 12.64
C LYS A 472 -10.94 -30.79 12.52
N GLU A 473 -9.98 -31.70 12.48
CA GLU A 473 -10.26 -33.15 12.44
C GLU A 473 -11.04 -33.61 13.69
N LEU A 474 -10.60 -33.15 14.86
CA LEU A 474 -11.27 -33.44 16.14
C LEU A 474 -12.70 -32.89 16.16
N LEU A 475 -12.93 -31.69 15.63
CA LEU A 475 -14.27 -31.09 15.54
C LEU A 475 -15.20 -31.87 14.60
N MET A 476 -14.72 -32.33 13.44
CA MET A 476 -15.53 -33.15 12.53
C MET A 476 -15.92 -34.48 13.16
N PHE A 477 -14.97 -35.18 13.79
CA PHE A 477 -15.21 -36.43 14.52
C PHE A 477 -16.29 -36.26 15.62
N LEU A 478 -16.25 -35.14 16.35
CA LEU A 478 -17.23 -34.82 17.39
C LEU A 478 -18.61 -34.47 16.82
N GLU A 479 -18.71 -33.66 15.76
CA GLU A 479 -19.99 -33.36 15.12
C GLU A 479 -20.64 -34.63 14.53
N GLU A 480 -19.85 -35.52 13.93
CA GLU A 480 -20.31 -36.79 13.35
C GLU A 480 -20.83 -37.75 14.43
N TYR A 481 -20.02 -38.04 15.45
CA TYR A 481 -20.40 -38.97 16.53
C TYR A 481 -21.58 -38.46 17.37
N THR A 482 -21.61 -37.16 17.69
CA THR A 482 -22.72 -36.59 18.47
C THR A 482 -24.00 -36.43 17.64
N SER A 483 -23.88 -36.40 16.30
CA SER A 483 -24.94 -35.95 15.39
C SER A 483 -25.43 -34.52 15.74
N GLY A 484 -24.54 -33.69 16.28
CA GLY A 484 -24.86 -32.40 16.90
C GLY A 484 -23.94 -31.29 16.44
N THR A 485 -24.52 -30.10 16.24
CA THR A 485 -23.80 -28.91 15.78
C THR A 485 -22.90 -28.34 16.88
N VAL A 486 -21.64 -28.08 16.56
CA VAL A 486 -20.75 -27.27 17.42
C VAL A 486 -21.05 -25.77 17.24
N CYS A 487 -21.21 -25.08 18.36
CA CYS A 487 -21.60 -23.66 18.43
C CYS A 487 -20.52 -22.73 19.00
N SER A 488 -19.57 -23.23 19.77
CA SER A 488 -18.43 -22.43 20.26
C SER A 488 -17.23 -23.30 20.57
N ILE A 489 -16.02 -22.74 20.45
CA ILE A 489 -14.74 -23.44 20.59
C ILE A 489 -13.73 -22.50 21.26
N HIS A 490 -13.27 -22.85 22.46
CA HIS A 490 -12.27 -22.09 23.22
C HIS A 490 -11.02 -22.94 23.43
N LYS A 491 -10.02 -22.82 22.55
CA LYS A 491 -8.70 -23.45 22.76
C LYS A 491 -7.95 -22.80 23.92
N SER A 492 -7.39 -23.61 24.79
CA SER A 492 -6.47 -23.16 25.84
C SER A 492 -5.14 -22.72 25.22
N ILE A 493 -4.58 -21.59 25.68
CA ILE A 493 -3.20 -21.19 25.36
C ILE A 493 -2.38 -21.36 26.64
N GLY A 494 -1.67 -22.48 26.76
CA GLY A 494 -0.88 -22.80 27.95
C GLY A 494 0.32 -21.88 28.13
N SER A 495 0.19 -20.87 28.98
CA SER A 495 1.33 -20.18 29.61
C SER A 495 1.99 -21.12 30.62
N GLY A 496 3.28 -21.40 30.47
CA GLY A 496 3.97 -22.43 31.25
C GLY A 496 4.08 -22.12 32.74
N GLN A 497 3.20 -22.74 33.55
CA GLN A 497 3.46 -23.11 34.94
C GLN A 497 3.21 -24.62 35.11
N GLU A 498 3.45 -25.15 36.31
CA GLU A 498 3.48 -26.60 36.56
C GLU A 498 2.27 -27.09 37.38
N GLY A 499 1.69 -28.22 36.95
CA GLY A 499 0.46 -28.82 37.50
C GLY A 499 -0.70 -28.78 36.49
N ASP A 500 -1.32 -29.94 36.24
CA ASP A 500 -2.55 -30.29 35.49
C ASP A 500 -2.97 -29.56 34.19
N GLU A 501 -2.77 -28.24 34.03
CA GLU A 501 -3.24 -27.48 32.85
C GLU A 501 -2.55 -27.90 31.53
N LYS A 502 -1.41 -28.60 31.60
CA LYS A 502 -0.64 -29.08 30.43
C LYS A 502 -1.42 -30.06 29.54
N GLU A 503 -2.47 -30.72 30.04
CA GLU A 503 -3.31 -31.61 29.24
C GLU A 503 -4.54 -30.94 28.60
N LYS A 504 -4.86 -29.67 28.92
CA LYS A 504 -6.12 -29.06 28.46
C LYS A 504 -6.01 -28.50 27.05
N TRP A 505 -6.73 -29.11 26.11
CA TRP A 505 -6.78 -28.68 24.71
C TRP A 505 -7.79 -27.53 24.50
N GLY A 506 -8.95 -27.61 25.14
CA GLY A 506 -9.96 -26.54 25.06
C GLY A 506 -11.38 -26.98 25.47
N GLN A 507 -12.32 -26.04 25.36
CA GLN A 507 -13.75 -26.24 25.56
C GLN A 507 -14.54 -26.21 24.25
N ILE A 508 -15.59 -27.02 24.15
CA ILE A 508 -16.51 -27.08 23.02
C ILE A 508 -17.95 -27.00 23.51
N THR A 509 -18.72 -26.04 22.97
CA THR A 509 -20.16 -25.86 23.22
C THR A 509 -20.97 -26.46 22.08
N PHE A 510 -21.99 -27.27 22.40
CA PHE A 510 -22.93 -27.83 21.44
C PHE A 510 -24.27 -27.11 21.45
N LEU A 511 -25.01 -27.20 20.33
CA LEU A 511 -26.35 -26.61 20.19
C LEU A 511 -27.40 -27.26 21.12
N SER A 512 -27.20 -28.52 21.54
CA SER A 512 -28.14 -29.24 22.42
C SER A 512 -27.41 -30.00 23.54
N PRO A 513 -28.04 -30.15 24.73
CA PRO A 513 -27.41 -30.87 25.84
C PRO A 513 -27.24 -32.36 25.54
N ASP A 514 -28.06 -32.92 24.65
CA ASP A 514 -27.96 -34.33 24.27
C ASP A 514 -26.77 -34.60 23.33
N ALA A 515 -26.35 -33.62 22.52
CA ALA A 515 -25.09 -33.68 21.79
C ALA A 515 -23.89 -33.58 22.75
N ALA A 516 -23.90 -32.65 23.70
CA ALA A 516 -22.87 -32.54 24.74
C ALA A 516 -22.78 -33.81 25.63
N ARG A 517 -23.94 -34.42 25.96
CA ARG A 517 -24.03 -35.70 26.69
C ARG A 517 -23.41 -36.85 25.90
N LYS A 518 -23.64 -36.94 24.59
CA LYS A 518 -22.97 -37.91 23.70
C LYS A 518 -21.46 -37.63 23.59
N ALA A 519 -21.04 -36.37 23.55
CA ALA A 519 -19.61 -36.02 23.51
C ALA A 519 -18.88 -36.51 24.77
N ALA A 520 -19.49 -36.35 25.96
CA ALA A 520 -18.97 -36.88 27.22
C ALA A 520 -18.91 -38.43 27.28
N GLN A 521 -19.62 -39.15 26.40
CA GLN A 521 -19.52 -40.61 26.28
C GLN A 521 -18.27 -41.06 25.48
N LEU A 522 -17.53 -40.14 24.85
CA LEU A 522 -16.25 -40.42 24.17
C LEU A 522 -15.04 -40.46 25.12
N ASN A 523 -15.26 -40.41 26.44
CA ASN A 523 -14.18 -40.50 27.41
C ASN A 523 -13.45 -41.84 27.31
N GLU A 524 -12.12 -41.79 27.20
CA GLU A 524 -11.19 -42.88 26.91
C GLU A 524 -11.26 -43.52 25.51
N VAL A 525 -11.99 -42.92 24.56
CA VAL A 525 -11.95 -43.37 23.15
C VAL A 525 -10.61 -43.02 22.49
N GLU A 526 -10.05 -43.97 21.74
CA GLU A 526 -8.76 -43.80 21.06
C GLU A 526 -8.90 -43.00 19.77
N PHE A 527 -8.18 -41.88 19.68
CA PHE A 527 -8.14 -41.01 18.51
C PHE A 527 -6.68 -40.77 18.11
N LYS A 528 -6.31 -41.19 16.89
CA LYS A 528 -4.93 -41.14 16.36
C LYS A 528 -3.85 -41.68 17.32
N GLY A 529 -4.13 -42.80 17.99
CA GLY A 529 -3.16 -43.50 18.86
C GLY A 529 -3.00 -42.90 20.26
N SER A 530 -3.98 -42.16 20.77
CA SER A 530 -4.03 -41.70 22.15
C SER A 530 -5.48 -41.52 22.61
N LYS A 531 -5.74 -41.67 23.91
CA LYS A 531 -7.10 -41.57 24.49
C LYS A 531 -7.56 -40.12 24.60
N LEU A 532 -8.73 -39.81 24.05
CA LEU A 532 -9.47 -38.59 24.36
C LEU A 532 -10.07 -38.68 25.76
N LYS A 533 -9.88 -37.65 26.60
CA LYS A 533 -10.53 -37.52 27.90
C LYS A 533 -11.50 -36.36 27.84
N VAL A 534 -12.78 -36.68 27.65
CA VAL A 534 -13.86 -35.69 27.45
C VAL A 534 -14.71 -35.62 28.71
N VAL A 535 -14.81 -34.43 29.30
CA VAL A 535 -15.47 -34.23 30.59
C VAL A 535 -16.60 -33.20 30.41
N PRO A 536 -17.81 -33.41 30.97
CA PRO A 536 -18.79 -32.33 31.08
C PRO A 536 -18.17 -31.17 31.87
N SER A 537 -18.23 -29.94 31.34
CA SER A 537 -17.64 -28.76 31.98
C SER A 537 -18.43 -28.41 33.24
N GLN A 538 -18.02 -28.99 34.37
CA GLN A 538 -18.48 -28.55 35.68
C GLN A 538 -17.84 -27.20 35.98
N THR A 539 -18.63 -26.13 35.92
CA THR A 539 -18.25 -24.80 36.42
C THR A 539 -18.18 -24.82 37.94
N ILE A 540 -17.11 -25.42 38.47
CA ILE A 540 -16.78 -25.40 39.90
C ILE A 540 -16.56 -23.93 40.30
N ILE A 541 -17.31 -23.47 41.30
CA ILE A 541 -17.09 -22.17 41.94
C ILE A 541 -15.81 -22.26 42.79
N GLY A 542 -14.66 -22.20 42.14
CA GLY A 542 -13.37 -22.49 42.78
C GLY A 542 -12.14 -22.43 41.86
N GLY A 543 -12.12 -21.57 40.84
CA GLY A 543 -10.98 -21.48 39.92
C GLY A 543 -10.93 -20.22 39.06
N ASN A 544 -10.35 -19.14 39.60
CA ASN A 544 -9.82 -17.93 38.94
C ASN A 544 -10.53 -17.27 37.74
N HIS A 545 -11.78 -17.61 37.44
CA HIS A 545 -12.70 -16.70 36.78
C HIS A 545 -12.92 -15.48 37.68
N LYS A 546 -12.10 -14.44 37.52
CA LYS A 546 -12.39 -13.10 38.05
C LYS A 546 -13.83 -12.77 37.67
N MET A 547 -14.68 -12.59 38.67
CA MET A 547 -16.10 -12.31 38.43
C MET A 547 -16.22 -11.03 37.60
N PHE A 548 -16.55 -11.17 36.32
CA PHE A 548 -16.97 -10.05 35.50
C PHE A 548 -18.44 -9.77 35.85
N PRO A 549 -18.76 -8.72 36.63
CA PRO A 549 -20.14 -8.30 36.75
C PRO A 549 -20.66 -7.98 35.35
N PHE A 550 -21.89 -8.44 35.05
CA PHE A 550 -22.62 -8.32 33.79
C PHE A 550 -22.05 -7.18 32.91
N PRO A 551 -21.17 -7.48 31.93
CA PRO A 551 -20.13 -6.54 31.49
C PRO A 551 -20.77 -5.24 31.02
N ALA A 552 -20.54 -4.19 31.80
CA ALA A 552 -21.35 -2.99 31.79
C ALA A 552 -21.45 -2.44 30.37
N VAL A 553 -22.68 -2.28 29.88
CA VAL A 553 -22.95 -1.98 28.47
C VAL A 553 -22.46 -0.56 28.21
N LYS A 554 -21.25 -0.46 27.62
CA LYS A 554 -20.55 0.79 27.33
C LYS A 554 -20.83 1.25 25.91
N ALA A 555 -21.89 2.02 25.74
CA ALA A 555 -22.26 2.60 24.46
C ALA A 555 -21.40 3.83 24.16
N LYS A 556 -20.64 3.78 23.06
CA LYS A 556 -19.80 4.89 22.60
C LYS A 556 -20.59 5.83 21.71
N LEU A 557 -21.04 6.96 22.26
CA LEU A 557 -21.56 8.06 21.46
C LEU A 557 -20.40 8.86 20.87
N CYS A 558 -20.46 9.13 19.56
CA CYS A 558 -19.55 10.02 18.86
C CYS A 558 -20.35 10.97 17.96
N TRP A 559 -20.05 12.27 17.99
CA TRP A 559 -20.75 13.26 17.15
C TRP A 559 -19.77 14.28 16.54
N PRO A 560 -19.93 14.65 15.25
CA PRO A 560 -18.85 15.27 14.47
C PRO A 560 -18.48 16.67 14.94
N ARG A 561 -17.18 16.96 14.87
CA ARG A 561 -16.53 18.21 15.28
C ARG A 561 -15.78 18.94 14.15
N LYS A 562 -15.30 18.25 13.11
CA LYS A 562 -14.77 18.86 11.86
C LYS A 562 -15.51 18.32 10.64
N VAL A 563 -15.84 19.18 9.66
CA VAL A 563 -16.73 18.83 8.53
C VAL A 563 -15.99 18.84 7.18
N SER A 564 -16.42 18.00 6.23
CA SER A 564 -15.80 17.94 4.89
C SER A 564 -16.10 19.17 4.03
N LYS A 565 -15.19 19.56 3.13
CA LYS A 565 -15.41 20.59 2.10
C LYS A 565 -16.05 20.03 0.82
N GLY A 566 -16.15 18.71 0.66
CA GLY A 566 -16.83 18.07 -0.47
C GLY A 566 -16.01 17.99 -1.76
N LEU A 567 -14.69 18.11 -1.64
CA LEU A 567 -13.69 17.85 -2.67
C LEU A 567 -12.72 16.77 -2.16
N ALA A 568 -12.26 15.91 -3.05
CA ALA A 568 -11.04 15.12 -2.86
C ALA A 568 -10.13 15.34 -4.05
N ILE A 569 -8.87 15.00 -3.84
CA ILE A 569 -7.90 14.86 -4.91
C ILE A 569 -7.48 13.39 -4.94
N VAL A 570 -7.51 12.81 -6.13
CA VAL A 570 -7.04 11.46 -6.43
C VAL A 570 -5.73 11.62 -7.20
N LYS A 571 -4.63 11.05 -6.71
CA LYS A 571 -3.38 10.96 -7.49
C LYS A 571 -3.37 9.67 -8.32
N CYS A 572 -2.84 9.78 -9.52
CA CYS A 572 -2.70 8.70 -10.49
C CYS A 572 -1.55 9.02 -11.47
N TYR A 573 -1.21 8.11 -12.38
CA TYR A 573 -0.17 8.40 -13.36
C TYR A 573 -0.64 9.47 -14.38
N VAL A 574 0.29 10.31 -14.85
CA VAL A 574 0.00 11.49 -15.69
C VAL A 574 -0.80 11.15 -16.95
N HIS A 575 -0.48 10.03 -17.59
CA HIS A 575 -1.20 9.55 -18.78
C HIS A 575 -2.57 8.92 -18.45
N GLU A 576 -2.83 8.56 -17.19
CA GLU A 576 -4.11 8.03 -16.73
C GLU A 576 -5.11 9.11 -16.29
N VAL A 577 -4.67 10.34 -16.01
CA VAL A 577 -5.53 11.45 -15.54
C VAL A 577 -6.77 11.62 -16.42
N ASN A 578 -6.62 11.67 -17.75
CA ASN A 578 -7.75 11.80 -18.68
C ASN A 578 -8.68 10.56 -18.64
N PHE A 579 -8.13 9.36 -18.48
CA PHE A 579 -8.94 8.14 -18.40
C PHE A 579 -9.66 8.00 -17.07
N MET A 580 -9.05 8.40 -15.95
CA MET A 580 -9.69 8.41 -14.63
C MET A 580 -10.71 9.55 -14.48
N ILE A 581 -10.51 10.68 -15.18
CA ILE A 581 -11.56 11.67 -15.41
C ILE A 581 -12.75 11.03 -16.13
N CYS A 582 -12.53 10.25 -17.19
CA CYS A 582 -13.60 9.51 -17.87
C CYS A 582 -14.26 8.46 -16.98
N ASP A 583 -13.50 7.62 -16.26
CA ASP A 583 -14.04 6.60 -15.34
C ASP A 583 -14.92 7.23 -14.26
N PHE A 584 -14.45 8.32 -13.64
CA PHE A 584 -15.18 9.02 -12.59
C PHE A 584 -16.25 10.00 -13.10
N SER A 585 -16.33 10.27 -14.42
CA SER A 585 -17.21 11.31 -15.00
C SER A 585 -18.70 11.13 -14.72
N ASN A 586 -19.12 9.89 -14.43
CA ASN A 586 -20.51 9.52 -14.14
C ASN A 586 -20.68 8.89 -12.74
N LEU A 587 -19.66 8.95 -11.88
CA LEU A 587 -19.66 8.22 -10.60
C LEU A 587 -20.64 8.84 -9.58
N ILE A 588 -21.60 8.04 -9.12
CA ILE A 588 -22.56 8.41 -8.08
C ILE A 588 -22.05 7.97 -6.69
N ILE A 589 -21.08 8.69 -6.15
CA ILE A 589 -20.75 8.59 -4.72
C ILE A 589 -21.98 9.08 -3.92
N GLY A 590 -22.36 8.47 -2.80
CA GLY A 590 -23.34 9.00 -1.82
C GLY A 590 -24.48 9.85 -2.39
N GLY A 591 -25.26 9.26 -3.30
CA GLY A 591 -26.48 9.83 -3.90
C GLY A 591 -26.32 10.78 -5.10
N ARG A 592 -25.10 11.20 -5.48
CA ARG A 592 -24.89 12.19 -6.57
C ARG A 592 -23.60 12.02 -7.35
N TYR A 593 -23.62 12.52 -8.58
CA TYR A 593 -22.46 12.66 -9.46
C TYR A 593 -21.36 13.52 -8.82
N VAL A 594 -20.12 13.07 -8.98
CA VAL A 594 -18.90 13.91 -8.81
C VAL A 594 -18.52 14.55 -10.14
N ARG A 595 -17.91 15.73 -10.12
CA ARG A 595 -17.28 16.34 -11.29
C ARG A 595 -15.77 16.16 -11.18
N CYS A 596 -15.18 15.57 -12.20
CA CYS A 596 -13.79 15.15 -12.20
C CYS A 596 -13.02 15.95 -13.26
N ASN A 597 -12.10 16.79 -12.80
CA ASN A 597 -11.26 17.62 -13.66
C ASN A 597 -9.79 17.23 -13.46
N ALA A 598 -8.94 17.53 -14.44
CA ALA A 598 -7.49 17.54 -14.20
C ALA A 598 -7.18 18.58 -13.12
N GLY A 599 -6.34 18.21 -12.15
CA GLY A 599 -5.88 19.13 -11.14
C GLY A 599 -4.78 20.06 -11.66
N ARG A 600 -4.26 20.92 -10.76
CA ARG A 600 -3.14 21.82 -11.10
C ARG A 600 -1.83 21.06 -11.34
N CYS A 601 -1.70 19.85 -10.81
CA CYS A 601 -0.58 18.95 -11.03
C CYS A 601 -0.99 17.87 -12.04
N ALA A 602 -0.11 17.56 -13.00
CA ALA A 602 -0.42 16.70 -14.14
C ALA A 602 -0.68 15.22 -13.77
N ASP A 603 -0.46 14.84 -12.51
CA ASP A 603 -0.67 13.51 -11.89
C ASP A 603 -2.00 13.44 -11.08
N SER A 604 -2.85 14.46 -11.14
CA SER A 604 -3.97 14.61 -10.22
C SER A 604 -5.34 14.75 -10.90
N VAL A 605 -6.34 14.06 -10.35
CA VAL A 605 -7.76 14.22 -10.69
C VAL A 605 -8.48 14.83 -9.49
N VAL A 606 -9.05 16.02 -9.67
CA VAL A 606 -9.85 16.71 -8.66
C VAL A 606 -11.28 16.16 -8.73
N VAL A 607 -11.62 15.28 -7.80
CA VAL A 607 -12.96 14.70 -7.63
C VAL A 607 -13.78 15.66 -6.76
N SER A 608 -14.53 16.54 -7.42
CA SER A 608 -15.27 17.62 -6.77
C SER A 608 -16.76 17.32 -6.66
N GLY A 609 -17.41 17.86 -5.62
CA GLY A 609 -18.82 17.66 -5.39
C GLY A 609 -19.13 16.25 -4.87
N PHE A 610 -18.66 15.92 -3.66
CA PHE A 610 -19.28 14.87 -2.86
C PHE A 610 -19.83 15.33 -1.50
N GLY A 611 -20.67 14.47 -0.90
CA GLY A 611 -21.45 14.79 0.30
C GLY A 611 -20.56 15.04 1.51
N LYS A 612 -20.80 16.15 2.22
CA LYS A 612 -20.00 16.56 3.38
C LYS A 612 -20.29 15.74 4.65
N GLU A 613 -21.31 14.88 4.63
CA GLU A 613 -21.57 13.86 5.68
C GLU A 613 -20.77 12.57 5.50
N LEU A 614 -20.34 12.27 4.27
CA LEU A 614 -19.83 10.95 3.91
C LEU A 614 -18.45 10.72 4.55
N SER A 615 -18.21 9.50 5.01
CA SER A 615 -16.93 9.14 5.61
C SER A 615 -15.84 8.97 4.55
N GLU A 616 -14.58 8.98 4.99
CA GLU A 616 -13.42 8.74 4.11
C GLU A 616 -13.55 7.38 3.38
N ALA A 617 -14.07 6.36 4.08
CA ALA A 617 -14.28 5.03 3.56
C ALA A 617 -15.39 4.97 2.49
N ASP A 618 -16.50 5.70 2.66
CA ASP A 618 -17.61 5.70 1.71
C ASP A 618 -17.19 6.27 0.34
N ILE A 619 -16.37 7.32 0.36
CA ILE A 619 -15.94 8.03 -0.85
C ILE A 619 -14.77 7.29 -1.53
N LEU A 620 -13.79 6.80 -0.76
CA LEU A 620 -12.70 5.97 -1.30
C LEU A 620 -13.22 4.64 -1.84
N GLY A 621 -14.17 4.01 -1.16
CA GLY A 621 -14.82 2.78 -1.60
C GLY A 621 -15.57 2.95 -2.92
N ALA A 622 -16.32 4.05 -3.07
CA ALA A 622 -16.99 4.37 -4.32
C ALA A 622 -16.00 4.64 -5.48
N LEU A 623 -14.90 5.36 -5.23
CA LEU A 623 -13.88 5.64 -6.25
C LEU A 623 -13.13 4.37 -6.69
N ARG A 624 -12.75 3.50 -5.74
CA ARG A 624 -12.16 2.19 -6.03
C ARG A 624 -13.12 1.23 -6.75
N SER A 625 -14.43 1.45 -6.64
CA SER A 625 -15.45 0.68 -7.37
C SER A 625 -15.72 1.22 -8.78
N ALA A 626 -15.16 2.38 -9.13
CA ALA A 626 -15.43 3.09 -10.38
C ALA A 626 -14.32 2.94 -11.44
N THR A 627 -13.12 2.55 -11.03
CA THR A 627 -11.96 2.38 -11.92
C THR A 627 -11.15 1.16 -11.54
N ASN A 628 -10.61 0.48 -12.55
CA ASN A 628 -9.60 -0.57 -12.38
C ASN A 628 -8.16 0.00 -12.31
N ARG A 629 -8.00 1.32 -12.41
CA ARG A 629 -6.71 2.03 -12.41
C ARG A 629 -6.24 2.32 -10.99
N ARG A 630 -4.92 2.44 -10.81
CA ARG A 630 -4.33 2.52 -9.47
C ARG A 630 -4.39 3.94 -8.91
N ILE A 631 -5.37 4.19 -8.05
CA ILE A 631 -5.36 5.33 -7.13
C ILE A 631 -4.08 5.23 -6.26
N LEU A 632 -3.17 6.19 -6.44
CA LEU A 632 -1.89 6.25 -5.71
C LEU A 632 -2.07 6.88 -4.33
N ASP A 633 -2.91 7.91 -4.26
CA ASP A 633 -3.24 8.66 -3.05
C ASP A 633 -4.67 9.24 -3.17
N PHE A 634 -5.34 9.41 -2.05
CA PHE A 634 -6.69 9.96 -1.96
C PHE A 634 -6.87 10.69 -0.62
N PHE A 635 -7.20 11.98 -0.69
CA PHE A 635 -7.43 12.81 0.49
C PHE A 635 -8.69 13.66 0.34
N ILE A 636 -9.56 13.63 1.36
CA ILE A 636 -10.72 14.52 1.43
C ILE A 636 -10.29 15.87 1.98
N VAL A 637 -10.57 16.94 1.23
CA VAL A 637 -10.41 18.31 1.72
C VAL A 637 -11.47 18.56 2.81
N ARG A 638 -11.04 18.82 4.04
CA ARG A 638 -11.91 19.10 5.21
C ARG A 638 -11.77 20.56 5.69
N GLY A 639 -12.65 20.97 6.59
CA GLY A 639 -12.69 22.26 7.26
C GLY A 639 -12.72 22.11 8.78
N ASP A 640 -13.01 23.22 9.44
CA ASP A 640 -12.47 23.50 10.78
C ASP A 640 -13.42 23.08 11.93
N ALA A 641 -13.02 23.35 13.18
CA ALA A 641 -13.63 22.74 14.37
C ALA A 641 -14.81 23.54 14.93
N VAL A 642 -15.78 22.82 15.52
CA VAL A 642 -16.86 23.41 16.34
C VAL A 642 -16.43 23.44 17.82
N GLU A 643 -16.75 24.53 18.52
CA GLU A 643 -16.60 24.65 19.98
C GLU A 643 -17.43 23.61 20.76
N ASN A 644 -17.08 23.37 22.03
CA ASN A 644 -17.64 22.30 22.87
C ASN A 644 -18.29 22.88 24.15
N PRO A 645 -19.49 22.43 24.55
CA PRO A 645 -20.06 22.78 25.84
C PRO A 645 -19.27 22.15 27.01
N PRO A 646 -19.48 22.62 28.26
CA PRO A 646 -18.88 22.02 29.46
C PRO A 646 -19.23 20.54 29.59
N LEU A 647 -18.25 19.71 30.00
CA LEU A 647 -18.42 18.25 30.07
C LEU A 647 -19.58 17.84 30.98
N ASP A 648 -19.64 18.42 32.19
CA ASP A 648 -20.70 18.21 33.17
C ASP A 648 -22.08 18.66 32.65
N ALA A 649 -22.14 19.71 31.81
CA ALA A 649 -23.38 20.09 31.13
C ALA A 649 -23.77 19.07 30.04
N CYS A 650 -22.81 18.52 29.30
CA CYS A 650 -23.06 17.41 28.36
C CYS A 650 -23.48 16.12 29.07
N GLU A 651 -22.87 15.78 30.22
CA GLU A 651 -23.23 14.62 31.04
C GLU A 651 -24.62 14.79 31.64
N LYS A 652 -24.96 15.96 32.17
CA LYS A 652 -26.31 16.29 32.66
C LYS A 652 -27.35 16.30 31.55
N ALA A 653 -27.02 16.80 30.35
CA ALA A 653 -27.92 16.77 29.19
C ALA A 653 -28.19 15.34 28.70
N LEU A 654 -27.15 14.54 28.47
CA LEU A 654 -27.30 13.12 28.11
C LEU A 654 -28.03 12.34 29.20
N SER A 655 -27.71 12.57 30.48
CA SER A 655 -28.40 11.94 31.60
C SER A 655 -29.88 12.32 31.67
N ARG A 656 -30.23 13.56 31.33
CA ARG A 656 -31.62 14.03 31.24
C ARG A 656 -32.41 13.37 30.11
N GLU A 657 -31.77 13.06 28.98
CA GLU A 657 -32.38 12.29 27.87
C GLU A 657 -32.51 10.79 28.20
N ILE A 658 -31.57 10.21 28.97
CA ILE A 658 -31.53 8.77 29.30
C ILE A 658 -32.43 8.42 30.48
N SER A 659 -32.48 9.28 31.50
CA SER A 659 -33.21 9.08 32.76
C SER A 659 -34.70 8.67 32.60
N PRO A 660 -35.50 9.22 31.66
CA PRO A 660 -36.89 8.79 31.43
C PRO A 660 -37.07 7.30 31.08
N PHE A 661 -36.02 6.65 30.59
CA PHE A 661 -36.03 5.24 30.20
C PHE A 661 -35.49 4.29 31.30
N MET A 662 -35.05 4.83 32.45
CA MET A 662 -34.38 4.08 33.52
C MET A 662 -35.29 3.83 34.75
N PRO A 663 -35.13 2.70 35.46
CA PRO A 663 -36.00 2.35 36.58
C PRO A 663 -35.73 3.21 37.84
N LYS A 664 -36.78 3.85 38.37
CA LYS A 664 -36.73 4.83 39.48
C LYS A 664 -36.56 4.24 40.89
N ARG A 665 -35.81 3.16 41.11
CA ARG A 665 -35.70 2.47 42.43
C ARG A 665 -34.34 2.66 43.11
N ASN A 666 -34.40 3.12 44.37
CA ASN A 666 -33.35 3.34 45.38
C ASN A 666 -32.19 4.31 45.04
N PRO A 667 -31.85 5.25 45.93
CA PRO A 667 -30.93 6.35 45.63
C PRO A 667 -29.43 6.08 45.89
N GLN A 668 -29.02 4.89 46.32
CA GLN A 668 -27.64 4.61 46.76
C GLN A 668 -26.79 3.69 45.85
N THR A 669 -27.32 3.26 44.70
CA THR A 669 -26.52 2.57 43.67
C THR A 669 -26.86 3.11 42.28
N SER A 670 -25.92 3.79 41.63
CA SER A 670 -26.10 4.35 40.29
C SER A 670 -25.96 3.27 39.22
N CYS A 671 -27.07 2.58 38.92
CA CYS A 671 -27.14 1.48 37.94
C CYS A 671 -26.80 1.88 36.48
N TRP A 672 -26.52 3.16 36.21
CA TRP A 672 -25.99 3.66 34.96
C TRP A 672 -25.21 4.97 35.21
N ARG A 673 -24.22 5.25 34.36
CA ARG A 673 -23.36 6.45 34.41
C ARG A 673 -23.09 6.96 32.99
N VAL A 674 -23.30 8.24 32.73
CA VAL A 674 -22.75 8.91 31.54
C VAL A 674 -21.36 9.43 31.88
N GLN A 675 -20.42 9.31 30.93
CA GLN A 675 -19.11 9.93 31.00
C GLN A 675 -18.81 10.57 29.64
N VAL A 676 -18.79 11.91 29.58
CA VAL A 676 -18.43 12.68 28.38
C VAL A 676 -16.96 12.98 28.45
N PHE A 677 -16.18 12.31 27.61
CA PHE A 677 -14.76 12.56 27.54
C PHE A 677 -14.53 13.93 26.92
N PRO A 678 -13.60 14.74 27.44
CA PRO A 678 -13.05 15.82 26.65
C PRO A 678 -12.30 15.20 25.47
N PRO A 679 -12.75 15.34 24.22
CA PRO A 679 -11.21 16.03 22.95
C PRO A 679 -9.90 16.50 23.58
N GLU A 680 -8.84 15.96 23.02
CA GLU A 680 -7.71 16.78 22.59
C GLU A 680 -8.20 17.87 21.60
N LEU A 681 -7.33 18.81 21.22
CA LEU A 681 -7.73 19.94 20.35
C LEU A 681 -8.23 19.48 18.95
N LYS A 682 -7.71 18.31 18.48
CA LYS A 682 -7.66 16.36 16.36
C LYS A 682 -8.87 15.47 15.80
N ASP A 683 -9.26 14.38 16.49
CA ASP A 683 -10.65 13.98 16.75
C ASP A 683 -11.72 14.73 15.94
N THR A 684 -12.06 14.17 14.78
CA THR A 684 -13.16 14.63 13.94
C THR A 684 -14.54 14.53 14.62
N PHE A 685 -14.61 14.05 15.88
CA PHE A 685 -15.83 13.81 16.66
C PHE A 685 -15.60 14.04 18.17
N MET A 686 -16.59 14.58 18.89
CA MET A 686 -16.73 14.39 20.35
C MET A 686 -16.97 12.92 20.68
N LYS A 687 -16.73 12.52 21.94
CA LYS A 687 -16.84 11.13 22.43
C LYS A 687 -17.47 11.09 23.82
N ALA A 688 -18.40 10.19 24.06
CA ALA A 688 -18.90 9.85 25.39
C ALA A 688 -19.11 8.34 25.52
N PHE A 689 -18.95 7.79 26.72
CA PHE A 689 -19.45 6.46 27.07
C PHE A 689 -20.66 6.60 27.97
N ILE A 690 -21.76 5.95 27.61
CA ILE A 690 -22.83 5.64 28.57
C ILE A 690 -22.59 4.22 29.05
N THR A 691 -22.34 4.06 30.34
CA THR A 691 -22.09 2.79 31.01
C THR A 691 -23.36 2.39 31.76
N PHE A 692 -24.11 1.43 31.24
CA PHE A 692 -25.23 0.81 31.98
C PHE A 692 -24.74 -0.43 32.73
N ASP A 693 -25.27 -0.71 33.92
CA ASP A 693 -25.25 -2.06 34.49
C ASP A 693 -25.82 -3.02 33.43
N GLY A 694 -25.14 -4.15 33.16
CA GLY A 694 -25.61 -5.13 32.17
C GLY A 694 -26.98 -5.74 32.48
N ARG A 695 -27.47 -5.58 33.72
CA ARG A 695 -28.86 -5.85 34.10
C ARG A 695 -29.90 -4.95 33.38
N LEU A 696 -29.51 -3.78 32.88
CA LEU A 696 -30.37 -2.78 32.21
C LEU A 696 -30.25 -2.78 30.68
N HIS A 697 -29.88 -3.90 30.04
CA HIS A 697 -29.58 -3.93 28.61
C HIS A 697 -30.79 -3.64 27.69
N LEU A 698 -32.03 -3.93 28.11
CA LEU A 698 -33.24 -3.59 27.36
C LEU A 698 -33.57 -2.10 27.47
N GLU A 699 -33.42 -1.53 28.66
CA GLU A 699 -33.59 -0.12 28.96
C GLU A 699 -32.51 0.70 28.24
N ALA A 700 -31.27 0.22 28.22
CA ALA A 700 -30.18 0.77 27.41
C ALA A 700 -30.52 0.77 25.92
N ALA A 701 -31.02 -0.34 25.36
CA ALA A 701 -31.42 -0.40 23.95
C ALA A 701 -32.57 0.56 23.59
N ARG A 702 -33.45 0.88 24.55
CA ARG A 702 -34.50 1.91 24.39
C ARG A 702 -33.93 3.34 24.51
N ALA A 703 -33.08 3.59 25.51
CA ALA A 703 -32.52 4.91 25.82
C ALA A 703 -31.46 5.38 24.83
N LEU A 704 -30.59 4.47 24.37
CA LEU A 704 -29.66 4.69 23.27
C LEU A 704 -30.37 4.87 21.93
N GLY A 705 -31.68 4.58 21.88
CA GLY A 705 -32.61 5.00 20.85
C GLY A 705 -32.13 4.66 19.45
N THR A 706 -32.21 3.39 19.06
CA THR A 706 -31.82 2.94 17.73
C THR A 706 -32.61 3.68 16.65
N TYR A 707 -32.06 4.79 16.13
CA TYR A 707 -32.47 5.45 14.88
C TYR A 707 -32.13 4.59 13.64
N GLY A 708 -32.01 3.26 13.84
CA GLY A 708 -32.23 2.18 12.90
C GLY A 708 -33.71 1.78 12.75
N ARG A 709 -34.66 2.54 13.34
CA ARG A 709 -35.66 3.13 12.44
C ARG A 709 -35.02 4.29 11.68
N GLU A 710 -34.29 3.92 10.64
CA GLU A 710 -34.33 4.76 9.46
C GLU A 710 -35.80 4.90 9.08
N THR A 711 -36.34 6.11 9.18
CA THR A 711 -37.44 6.53 8.30
C THR A 711 -36.89 6.65 6.89
N SER A 712 -36.49 5.50 6.32
CA SER A 712 -36.14 5.37 4.93
C SER A 712 -37.31 5.89 4.09
N ILE A 713 -37.03 6.30 2.84
CA ILE A 713 -38.05 6.88 1.97
C ILE A 713 -39.28 5.97 1.92
N TYR A 714 -39.09 4.63 1.89
CA TYR A 714 -40.13 3.62 2.05
C TYR A 714 -41.04 3.84 3.26
N VAL A 715 -40.52 4.03 4.48
CA VAL A 715 -41.36 4.24 5.68
C VAL A 715 -42.16 5.55 5.59
N ALA A 716 -41.57 6.60 5.03
CA ALA A 716 -42.23 7.90 4.87
C ALA A 716 -43.35 7.86 3.80
N ILE A 717 -43.16 7.10 2.71
CA ILE A 717 -44.14 6.95 1.62
C ILE A 717 -45.03 5.72 1.74
N LYS A 718 -44.85 4.85 2.74
CA LYS A 718 -45.39 3.47 2.74
C LYS A 718 -46.87 3.41 2.38
N LYS A 719 -47.72 4.20 3.05
CA LYS A 719 -49.17 4.22 2.79
C LYS A 719 -49.53 4.65 1.35
N GLN A 720 -48.74 5.55 0.76
CA GLN A 720 -48.91 6.01 -0.61
C GLN A 720 -48.44 4.93 -1.60
N LEU A 721 -47.31 4.27 -1.32
CA LEU A 721 -46.77 3.17 -2.11
C LEU A 721 -47.69 1.95 -2.10
N ASP A 722 -48.12 1.48 -0.92
CA ASP A 722 -49.04 0.34 -0.76
C ASP A 722 -50.36 0.60 -1.54
N SER A 723 -50.89 1.83 -1.48
CA SER A 723 -52.07 2.25 -2.25
C SER A 723 -51.83 2.28 -3.77
N LEU A 724 -50.63 2.70 -4.20
CA LEU A 724 -50.25 2.76 -5.60
C LEU A 724 -50.11 1.35 -6.20
N LEU A 725 -49.45 0.43 -5.50
CA LEU A 725 -49.32 -0.98 -5.89
C LEU A 725 -50.70 -1.66 -6.00
N ALA A 726 -51.61 -1.37 -5.06
CA ALA A 726 -53.00 -1.86 -5.09
C ALA A 726 -53.85 -1.31 -6.27
N SER A 727 -53.41 -0.21 -6.92
CA SER A 727 -54.00 0.28 -8.17
C SER A 727 -53.46 -0.45 -9.40
N PHE A 728 -52.19 -0.86 -9.38
CA PHE A 728 -51.52 -1.49 -10.53
C PHE A 728 -52.03 -2.92 -10.76
N ASN A 729 -52.32 -3.66 -9.68
CA ASN A 729 -52.93 -4.99 -9.72
C ASN A 729 -54.40 -5.01 -10.22
N ARG A 730 -54.90 -3.87 -10.75
CA ARG A 730 -56.20 -3.78 -11.44
C ARG A 730 -56.06 -3.67 -12.97
N VAL A 731 -54.83 -3.55 -13.48
CA VAL A 731 -54.55 -3.48 -14.93
C VAL A 731 -54.43 -4.89 -15.49
N LYS A 732 -55.27 -5.23 -16.48
CA LYS A 732 -55.20 -6.54 -17.16
C LYS A 732 -53.87 -6.69 -17.88
N GLY A 733 -53.24 -7.86 -17.76
CA GLY A 733 -51.94 -8.14 -18.36
C GLY A 733 -50.77 -7.46 -17.65
N ALA A 734 -50.92 -7.18 -16.34
CA ALA A 734 -49.84 -6.69 -15.49
C ALA A 734 -49.91 -7.30 -14.08
N GLU A 735 -48.74 -7.50 -13.47
CA GLU A 735 -48.55 -8.06 -12.14
C GLU A 735 -47.51 -7.23 -11.39
N CYS A 736 -47.73 -6.94 -10.10
CA CYS A 736 -46.83 -6.13 -9.30
C CYS A 736 -46.58 -6.75 -7.92
N SER A 737 -45.31 -6.91 -7.56
CA SER A 737 -44.85 -7.48 -6.28
C SER A 737 -43.81 -6.59 -5.59
N LEU A 738 -43.75 -6.69 -4.25
CA LEU A 738 -42.82 -5.93 -3.40
C LEU A 738 -41.87 -6.89 -2.68
N ASP A 739 -40.70 -7.12 -3.26
CA ASP A 739 -39.64 -7.93 -2.66
C ASP A 739 -38.93 -7.14 -1.54
N ARG A 740 -38.47 -7.84 -0.50
CA ARG A 740 -37.50 -7.31 0.48
C ARG A 740 -36.16 -8.01 0.28
N ASN A 741 -35.13 -7.25 -0.06
CA ASN A 741 -33.77 -7.76 -0.22
C ASN A 741 -33.11 -8.00 1.16
N GLU A 742 -32.11 -8.87 1.21
CA GLU A 742 -31.37 -9.24 2.42
C GLU A 742 -30.72 -8.04 3.14
N ASN A 743 -30.31 -7.02 2.38
CA ASN A 743 -29.78 -5.75 2.91
C ASN A 743 -30.86 -4.80 3.49
N GLY A 744 -32.10 -5.26 3.63
CA GLY A 744 -33.22 -4.50 4.19
C GLY A 744 -33.92 -3.54 3.22
N SER A 745 -33.41 -3.34 2.00
CA SER A 745 -34.06 -2.53 0.97
C SER A 745 -35.29 -3.22 0.36
N TYR A 746 -36.21 -2.43 -0.18
CA TYR A 746 -37.43 -2.91 -0.84
C TYR A 746 -37.33 -2.70 -2.36
N ARG A 747 -37.74 -3.70 -3.15
CA ARG A 747 -37.77 -3.67 -4.62
C ARG A 747 -39.21 -3.86 -5.08
N VAL A 748 -39.73 -2.93 -5.89
CA VAL A 748 -40.96 -3.16 -6.66
C VAL A 748 -40.59 -3.88 -7.95
N ARG A 749 -41.24 -5.00 -8.23
CA ARG A 749 -41.11 -5.79 -9.46
C ARG A 749 -42.42 -5.67 -10.24
N ILE A 750 -42.35 -5.25 -11.49
CA ILE A 750 -43.51 -5.10 -12.38
C ILE A 750 -43.33 -6.04 -13.59
N SER A 751 -44.23 -6.99 -13.74
CA SER A 751 -44.42 -7.83 -14.93
C SER A 751 -45.56 -7.22 -15.76
N ALA A 752 -45.47 -7.20 -17.09
CA ALA A 752 -46.64 -6.96 -17.95
C ALA A 752 -46.43 -7.50 -19.36
N ASP A 753 -47.54 -7.82 -20.03
CA ASP A 753 -47.58 -8.42 -21.37
C ASP A 753 -47.05 -7.48 -22.48
N ALA A 754 -46.94 -6.18 -22.18
CA ALA A 754 -46.39 -5.16 -23.08
C ALA A 754 -45.49 -4.17 -22.33
N THR A 755 -44.34 -3.83 -22.93
CA THR A 755 -43.36 -2.87 -22.42
C THR A 755 -43.94 -1.46 -22.21
N LYS A 756 -44.93 -1.06 -23.02
CA LYS A 756 -45.67 0.20 -22.83
C LYS A 756 -46.37 0.24 -21.47
N THR A 757 -47.04 -0.85 -21.08
CA THR A 757 -47.72 -0.99 -19.80
C THR A 757 -46.73 -0.90 -18.63
N VAL A 758 -45.55 -1.52 -18.74
CA VAL A 758 -44.49 -1.39 -17.73
C VAL A 758 -44.03 0.07 -17.57
N ALA A 759 -43.88 0.82 -18.67
CA ALA A 759 -43.50 2.23 -18.63
C ALA A 759 -44.58 3.13 -18.01
N GLU A 760 -45.85 2.87 -18.32
CA GLU A 760 -47.00 3.61 -17.76
C GLU A 760 -47.16 3.35 -16.25
N LEU A 761 -46.99 2.10 -15.80
CA LEU A 761 -47.01 1.73 -14.37
C LEU A 761 -45.78 2.22 -13.60
N ARG A 762 -44.62 2.33 -14.26
CA ARG A 762 -43.38 2.83 -13.64
C ARG A 762 -43.45 4.31 -13.30
N ARG A 763 -44.09 5.14 -14.13
CA ARG A 763 -44.05 6.61 -14.00
C ARG A 763 -44.56 7.13 -12.63
N PRO A 764 -45.70 6.67 -12.06
CA PRO A 764 -46.15 7.14 -10.75
C PRO A 764 -45.24 6.74 -9.57
N LEU A 765 -44.51 5.61 -9.67
CA LEU A 765 -43.51 5.24 -8.67
C LEU A 765 -42.34 6.23 -8.66
N GLU A 766 -41.85 6.60 -9.85
CA GLU A 766 -40.78 7.58 -9.98
C GLU A 766 -41.19 8.95 -9.41
N GLU A 767 -42.46 9.35 -9.56
CA GLU A 767 -42.98 10.59 -8.98
C GLU A 767 -42.96 10.57 -7.44
N LEU A 768 -43.41 9.45 -6.85
CA LEU A 768 -43.42 9.25 -5.39
C LEU A 768 -41.99 9.17 -4.81
N MET A 769 -41.05 8.58 -5.55
CA MET A 769 -39.63 8.47 -5.16
C MET A 769 -38.81 9.75 -5.39
N ARG A 770 -39.36 10.78 -6.06
CA ARG A 770 -38.62 12.00 -6.45
C ARG A 770 -38.50 13.04 -5.33
N GLY A 771 -39.50 13.11 -4.44
CA GLY A 771 -39.64 14.07 -3.34
C GLY A 771 -39.98 15.49 -3.79
N LYS A 772 -40.48 16.33 -2.86
CA LYS A 772 -40.70 17.78 -3.10
C LYS A 772 -39.45 18.55 -2.72
N ILE A 773 -39.06 19.56 -3.49
CA ILE A 773 -37.92 20.43 -3.17
C ILE A 773 -38.38 21.60 -2.28
N ILE A 774 -37.65 21.86 -1.21
CA ILE A 774 -37.78 23.05 -0.36
C ILE A 774 -36.95 24.18 -0.99
N ASN A 775 -37.66 25.17 -1.54
CA ASN A 775 -37.09 26.44 -1.99
C ASN A 775 -37.65 27.57 -1.12
N HIS A 776 -36.81 28.48 -0.63
CA HIS A 776 -37.22 29.67 0.11
C HIS A 776 -36.18 30.81 -0.06
N PRO A 777 -36.59 32.07 -0.33
CA PRO A 777 -35.64 33.14 -0.69
C PRO A 777 -34.57 33.43 0.38
N SER A 778 -34.94 33.37 1.65
CA SER A 778 -34.03 33.66 2.78
C SER A 778 -32.92 32.62 3.01
N LEU A 779 -32.97 31.46 2.36
CA LEU A 779 -31.97 30.41 2.54
C LEU A 779 -30.80 30.59 1.57
N THR A 780 -29.88 31.49 1.91
CA THR A 780 -28.63 31.68 1.15
C THR A 780 -27.69 30.48 1.32
N PRO A 781 -26.70 30.27 0.42
CA PRO A 781 -25.70 29.23 0.59
C PRO A 781 -24.87 29.33 1.88
N THR A 782 -24.72 30.52 2.47
CA THR A 782 -24.05 30.72 3.77
C THR A 782 -24.95 30.33 4.96
N ILE A 783 -26.27 30.52 4.85
CA ILE A 783 -27.23 30.08 5.87
C ILE A 783 -27.43 28.56 5.80
N ILE A 784 -27.55 27.99 4.60
CA ILE A 784 -27.62 26.53 4.39
C ILE A 784 -26.32 25.84 4.83
N GLN A 785 -25.17 26.54 4.86
CA GLN A 785 -23.92 26.02 5.42
C GLN A 785 -23.99 25.70 6.92
N HIS A 786 -24.88 26.31 7.71
CA HIS A 786 -25.04 25.97 9.12
C HIS A 786 -25.59 24.55 9.34
N LEU A 787 -26.25 23.95 8.34
CA LEU A 787 -26.63 22.52 8.33
C LEU A 787 -25.43 21.55 8.23
N PHE A 788 -24.21 22.07 8.08
CA PHE A 788 -22.99 21.28 8.21
C PHE A 788 -22.52 21.15 9.66
N SER A 789 -22.95 22.05 10.56
CA SER A 789 -22.71 21.94 12.00
C SER A 789 -23.52 20.81 12.64
N SER A 790 -23.07 20.34 13.80
CA SER A 790 -23.81 19.41 14.66
C SER A 790 -25.20 19.96 15.05
N GLN A 791 -25.28 21.26 15.30
CA GLN A 791 -26.48 22.00 15.68
C GLN A 791 -27.55 22.00 14.58
N GLY A 792 -27.18 22.38 13.36
CA GLY A 792 -28.09 22.36 12.19
C GLY A 792 -28.56 20.95 11.78
N ILE A 793 -27.74 19.92 12.01
CA ILE A 793 -28.14 18.52 11.79
C ILE A 793 -29.20 18.07 12.82
N ASN A 794 -29.05 18.48 14.08
CA ASN A 794 -30.01 18.14 15.14
C ASN A 794 -31.36 18.85 14.95
N LEU A 795 -31.34 20.11 14.51
CA LEU A 795 -32.54 20.86 14.11
C LEU A 795 -33.38 20.10 13.07
N MET A 796 -32.74 19.67 11.98
CA MET A 796 -33.42 18.90 10.91
C MET A 796 -34.06 17.61 11.45
N LYS A 797 -33.32 16.86 12.27
CA LYS A 797 -33.80 15.61 12.89
C LYS A 797 -34.99 15.82 13.84
N SER A 798 -35.14 16.98 14.48
CA SER A 798 -36.32 17.24 15.31
C SER A 798 -37.57 17.41 14.44
N ILE A 799 -37.49 18.23 13.40
CA ILE A 799 -38.61 18.53 12.49
C ILE A 799 -39.10 17.24 11.78
N GLN A 800 -38.17 16.35 11.41
CA GLN A 800 -38.50 15.03 10.84
C GLN A 800 -39.33 14.17 11.82
N ARG A 801 -38.94 14.12 13.11
CA ARG A 801 -39.68 13.38 14.15
C ARG A 801 -41.08 13.96 14.40
N GLU A 802 -41.15 15.28 14.59
CA GLU A 802 -42.39 15.99 14.95
C GLU A 802 -43.45 15.90 13.85
N THR A 803 -43.04 16.06 12.58
CA THR A 803 -43.97 16.07 11.45
C THR A 803 -44.22 14.68 10.87
N GLY A 804 -43.33 13.71 11.12
CA GLY A 804 -43.33 12.39 10.48
C GLY A 804 -42.99 12.45 8.98
N THR A 805 -42.26 13.49 8.56
CA THR A 805 -41.70 13.61 7.21
C THR A 805 -40.21 13.26 7.21
N TYR A 806 -39.66 12.92 6.04
CA TYR A 806 -38.23 12.73 5.88
C TYR A 806 -37.64 13.86 5.05
N ILE A 807 -36.74 14.65 5.66
CA ILE A 807 -35.99 15.73 5.00
C ILE A 807 -34.61 15.17 4.63
N HIS A 808 -34.34 15.10 3.33
CA HIS A 808 -33.06 14.74 2.75
C HIS A 808 -32.30 16.02 2.37
N PHE A 809 -31.24 16.34 3.10
CA PHE A 809 -30.39 17.50 2.79
C PHE A 809 -29.28 17.12 1.80
N ASP A 810 -29.33 17.77 0.64
CA ASP A 810 -28.50 17.49 -0.51
C ASP A 810 -27.23 18.38 -0.49
N ARG A 811 -26.29 18.11 0.42
CA ARG A 811 -25.10 18.95 0.73
C ARG A 811 -24.27 19.58 -0.42
N ARG A 812 -24.03 18.90 -1.55
CA ARG A 812 -23.24 19.39 -2.71
C ARG A 812 -23.96 20.47 -3.52
N ASN A 813 -25.25 20.25 -3.78
CA ASN A 813 -26.11 21.13 -4.57
C ASN A 813 -26.84 22.16 -3.69
N PHE A 814 -26.67 22.08 -2.36
CA PHE A 814 -27.41 22.83 -1.35
C PHE A 814 -28.95 22.69 -1.43
N SER A 815 -29.46 21.69 -2.16
CA SER A 815 -30.90 21.46 -2.27
C SER A 815 -31.44 20.73 -1.03
N LEU A 816 -32.72 20.92 -0.72
CA LEU A 816 -33.40 20.26 0.38
C LEU A 816 -34.62 19.56 -0.21
N LYS A 817 -34.75 18.25 0.01
CA LYS A 817 -35.91 17.46 -0.44
C LYS A 817 -36.69 16.94 0.75
N ILE A 818 -38.01 16.92 0.64
CA ILE A 818 -38.91 16.43 1.68
C ILE A 818 -39.87 15.38 1.12
N PHE A 819 -40.05 14.31 1.90
CA PHE A 819 -40.83 13.12 1.56
C PHE A 819 -41.86 12.82 2.66
N GLY A 820 -43.06 12.43 2.26
CA GLY A 820 -44.18 12.12 3.16
C GLY A 820 -45.53 12.45 2.52
N CYS A 821 -46.59 12.44 3.32
CA CYS A 821 -47.93 12.84 2.86
C CYS A 821 -47.97 14.33 2.49
N SER A 822 -48.73 14.69 1.46
CA SER A 822 -48.80 16.06 0.90
C SER A 822 -49.08 17.12 1.98
N ASP A 823 -50.09 16.84 2.79
CA ASP A 823 -50.63 17.62 3.91
C ASP A 823 -49.60 17.86 5.04
N LYS A 824 -48.56 17.01 5.14
CA LYS A 824 -47.49 17.13 6.16
C LYS A 824 -46.25 17.87 5.68
N ILE A 825 -46.10 18.07 4.36
CA ILE A 825 -44.89 18.64 3.76
C ILE A 825 -44.79 20.16 3.99
N ALA A 826 -45.90 20.90 3.86
CA ALA A 826 -45.87 22.37 3.97
C ALA A 826 -45.52 22.89 5.38
N PRO A 827 -46.09 22.35 6.49
CA PRO A 827 -45.73 22.80 7.84
C PRO A 827 -44.27 22.53 8.20
N ALA A 828 -43.74 21.37 7.77
CA ALA A 828 -42.34 20.99 7.98
C ALA A 828 -41.38 21.96 7.27
N GLN A 829 -41.71 22.39 6.06
CA GLN A 829 -40.91 23.35 5.29
C GLN A 829 -40.81 24.72 5.99
N GLN A 830 -41.92 25.26 6.51
CA GLN A 830 -41.92 26.58 7.16
C GLN A 830 -41.07 26.59 8.44
N LYS A 831 -41.27 25.60 9.34
CA LYS A 831 -40.54 25.51 10.61
C LYS A 831 -39.03 25.33 10.42
N PHE A 832 -38.62 24.70 9.33
CA PHE A 832 -37.21 24.50 8.98
C PHE A 832 -36.48 25.80 8.61
N VAL A 833 -37.13 26.69 7.85
CA VAL A 833 -36.52 27.96 7.41
C VAL A 833 -36.23 28.88 8.60
N GLN A 834 -37.21 29.04 9.50
CA GLN A 834 -37.14 30.00 10.61
C GLN A 834 -35.95 29.73 11.55
N LEU A 835 -35.77 28.47 11.94
CA LEU A 835 -34.79 28.08 12.96
C LEU A 835 -33.34 28.03 12.45
N LEU A 836 -33.13 28.03 11.12
CA LEU A 836 -31.79 28.02 10.52
C LEU A 836 -31.18 29.43 10.39
N LEU A 837 -32.02 30.47 10.37
CA LEU A 837 -31.57 31.86 10.29
C LEU A 837 -30.89 32.32 11.59
N ALA A 838 -31.50 32.01 12.74
CA ALA A 838 -30.99 32.38 14.07
C ALA A 838 -29.63 31.74 14.43
N ASP A 839 -29.24 30.64 13.76
CA ASP A 839 -27.94 29.98 14.00
C ASP A 839 -26.76 30.75 13.38
N HIS A 840 -27.01 31.72 12.49
CA HIS A 840 -25.95 32.43 11.76
C HIS A 840 -25.28 33.53 12.59
N GLU A 841 -26.06 34.26 13.38
CA GLU A 841 -25.66 35.58 13.90
C GLU A 841 -24.67 35.49 15.08
N SER A 842 -24.61 34.34 15.76
CA SER A 842 -23.80 34.13 16.97
C SER A 842 -22.29 33.91 16.76
N LYS A 843 -21.84 33.54 15.55
CA LYS A 843 -20.48 32.98 15.32
C LYS A 843 -19.46 33.98 14.75
N GLN A 844 -19.30 35.17 15.35
CA GLN A 844 -18.40 36.23 14.82
C GLN A 844 -17.39 36.82 15.83
N LEU A 845 -17.07 36.13 16.94
CA LEU A 845 -16.47 36.76 18.14
C LEU A 845 -15.33 35.96 18.85
N GLU A 846 -14.43 35.30 18.11
CA GLU A 846 -13.40 34.37 18.66
C GLU A 846 -11.93 34.72 18.27
N ILE A 847 -10.94 34.30 19.07
CA ILE A 847 -9.47 34.51 18.91
C ILE A 847 -8.70 33.19 19.20
N HIS A 848 -7.64 32.83 18.47
CA HIS A 848 -6.90 31.56 18.66
C HIS A 848 -5.47 31.72 19.25
N LEU A 849 -4.99 30.71 19.98
CA LEU A 849 -3.72 30.65 20.72
C LEU A 849 -2.80 29.47 20.31
N ARG A 850 -2.99 28.88 19.12
CA ARG A 850 -2.04 27.91 18.51
C ARG A 850 -1.83 28.22 17.03
N GLY A 851 -0.57 28.19 16.60
CA GLY A 851 -0.15 28.46 15.22
C GLY A 851 1.21 27.83 14.92
N ARG A 852 1.63 27.85 13.64
CA ARG A 852 2.97 27.40 13.22
C ARG A 852 4.07 28.36 13.72
N ASP A 853 3.67 29.61 13.94
CA ASP A 853 4.52 30.76 14.23
C ASP A 853 4.33 31.25 15.68
N LEU A 854 3.70 30.41 16.54
CA LEU A 854 3.43 30.68 17.95
C LEU A 854 4.13 29.61 18.83
N PRO A 855 4.69 29.97 20.00
CA PRO A 855 5.37 29.01 20.87
C PRO A 855 4.48 27.82 21.28
N PRO A 856 5.01 26.58 21.35
CA PRO A 856 4.22 25.37 21.62
C PRO A 856 3.58 25.37 23.03
N ASP A 857 4.17 26.09 23.98
CA ASP A 857 3.68 26.25 25.36
C ASP A 857 2.98 27.61 25.59
N LEU A 858 2.73 28.43 24.55
CA LEU A 858 2.17 29.80 24.69
C LEU A 858 0.92 29.87 25.60
N MET A 859 0.03 28.88 25.48
CA MET A 859 -1.19 28.80 26.29
C MET A 859 -0.91 28.49 27.77
N LYS A 860 0.17 27.76 28.11
CA LYS A 860 0.62 27.64 29.50
C LYS A 860 1.12 28.99 30.02
N GLU A 861 1.88 29.73 29.22
CA GLU A 861 2.43 31.03 29.62
C GLU A 861 1.32 32.10 29.78
N VAL A 862 0.29 32.09 28.92
CA VAL A 862 -0.92 32.91 29.07
C VAL A 862 -1.66 32.59 30.38
N VAL A 863 -1.85 31.32 30.72
CA VAL A 863 -2.48 30.90 31.99
C VAL A 863 -1.61 31.23 33.20
N LYS A 864 -0.28 31.05 33.11
CA LYS A 864 0.70 31.40 34.15
C LYS A 864 0.80 32.90 34.40
N ARG A 865 0.58 33.74 33.38
CA ARG A 865 0.72 35.21 33.46
C ARG A 865 -0.58 35.97 33.74
N PHE A 866 -1.75 35.44 33.39
CA PHE A 866 -3.06 36.09 33.61
C PHE A 866 -4.06 35.28 34.47
N GLY A 867 -3.68 34.08 34.91
CA GLY A 867 -4.54 33.13 35.62
C GLY A 867 -5.43 32.30 34.67
N PRO A 868 -5.96 31.15 35.13
CA PRO A 868 -6.82 30.28 34.33
C PRO A 868 -8.12 30.98 33.90
N ASP A 869 -8.65 31.89 34.71
CA ASP A 869 -9.87 32.67 34.44
C ASP A 869 -9.62 33.94 33.60
N LEU A 870 -8.39 34.18 33.15
CA LEU A 870 -7.93 35.39 32.43
C LEU A 870 -8.21 36.71 33.18
N HIS A 871 -8.17 36.71 34.53
CA HIS A 871 -8.47 37.89 35.33
C HIS A 871 -7.52 39.07 34.98
N GLY A 872 -6.22 38.81 34.90
CA GLY A 872 -5.21 39.83 34.55
C GLY A 872 -5.29 40.33 33.09
N LEU A 873 -6.12 39.70 32.24
CA LEU A 873 -6.42 40.16 30.88
C LEU A 873 -7.72 40.98 30.84
N LYS A 874 -8.71 40.62 31.67
CA LYS A 874 -9.95 41.39 31.90
C LYS A 874 -9.67 42.76 32.56
N GLU A 875 -8.68 42.83 33.45
CA GLU A 875 -8.19 44.08 34.02
C GLU A 875 -7.54 45.00 32.97
N LYS A 876 -6.89 44.43 31.94
CA LYS A 876 -6.27 45.20 30.84
C LYS A 876 -7.27 45.67 29.78
N VAL A 877 -8.36 44.94 29.55
CA VAL A 877 -9.40 45.29 28.57
C VAL A 877 -10.77 45.37 29.28
N PRO A 878 -11.00 46.44 30.09
CA PRO A 878 -12.23 46.57 30.88
C PRO A 878 -13.46 46.64 29.97
N GLY A 879 -14.48 45.86 30.32
CA GLY A 879 -15.74 45.74 29.58
C GLY A 879 -15.81 44.57 28.59
N ALA A 880 -14.74 43.79 28.40
CA ALA A 880 -14.76 42.58 27.59
C ALA A 880 -15.01 41.31 28.43
N GLU A 881 -16.09 40.57 28.16
CA GLU A 881 -16.33 39.25 28.77
C GLU A 881 -15.56 38.15 28.04
N LEU A 882 -14.38 37.83 28.57
CA LEU A 882 -13.44 36.85 28.01
C LEU A 882 -13.61 35.45 28.61
N THR A 883 -13.65 34.43 27.75
CA THR A 883 -13.73 33.02 28.14
C THR A 883 -12.62 32.20 27.46
N LEU A 884 -11.82 31.46 28.24
CA LEU A 884 -10.70 30.65 27.74
C LEU A 884 -11.12 29.20 27.48
N SER A 885 -11.26 28.85 26.21
CA SER A 885 -11.57 27.51 25.73
C SER A 885 -10.28 26.68 25.71
N THR A 886 -9.84 26.17 26.87
CA THR A 886 -8.56 25.42 27.03
C THR A 886 -8.45 24.21 26.09
N ARG A 887 -9.57 23.54 25.79
CA ARG A 887 -9.63 22.44 24.81
C ARG A 887 -9.52 22.89 23.34
N HIS A 888 -9.68 24.17 23.05
CA HIS A 888 -9.49 24.75 21.71
C HIS A 888 -8.23 25.62 21.60
N HIS A 889 -7.66 26.04 22.72
CA HIS A 889 -6.71 27.15 22.76
C HIS A 889 -7.33 28.40 22.08
N VAL A 890 -8.55 28.77 22.48
CA VAL A 890 -9.33 29.90 21.93
C VAL A 890 -9.79 30.82 23.07
N ILE A 891 -9.86 32.12 22.81
CA ILE A 891 -10.50 33.12 23.68
C ILE A 891 -11.74 33.66 22.95
N SER A 892 -12.93 33.39 23.50
CA SER A 892 -14.21 33.89 22.98
C SER A 892 -14.55 35.21 23.69
N VAL A 893 -14.92 36.24 22.92
CA VAL A 893 -15.07 37.63 23.39
C VAL A 893 -16.51 38.11 23.27
N HIS A 894 -17.24 38.13 24.39
CA HIS A 894 -18.62 38.58 24.39
C HIS A 894 -18.67 40.11 24.47
N GLY A 895 -19.02 40.76 23.36
CA GLY A 895 -19.07 42.22 23.20
C GLY A 895 -18.99 42.66 21.74
N ASP A 896 -18.85 43.97 21.52
CA ASP A 896 -18.69 44.55 20.19
C ASP A 896 -17.31 44.24 19.57
N LYS A 897 -17.24 44.25 18.23
CA LYS A 897 -16.06 43.81 17.46
C LYS A 897 -14.76 44.56 17.78
N GLU A 898 -14.86 45.80 18.26
CA GLU A 898 -13.71 46.61 18.70
C GLU A 898 -13.03 46.06 19.97
N LEU A 899 -13.77 45.36 20.84
CA LEU A 899 -13.22 44.74 22.05
C LEU A 899 -12.37 43.50 21.71
N LYS A 900 -12.73 42.76 20.65
CA LYS A 900 -11.97 41.58 20.20
C LYS A 900 -10.54 41.95 19.82
N GLN A 901 -10.38 43.01 19.02
CA GLN A 901 -9.08 43.39 18.43
C GLN A 901 -8.02 43.73 19.49
N LYS A 902 -8.40 44.47 20.53
CA LYS A 902 -7.50 44.86 21.65
C LYS A 902 -6.97 43.67 22.46
N VAL A 903 -7.73 42.57 22.50
CA VAL A 903 -7.34 41.34 23.21
C VAL A 903 -6.37 40.51 22.35
N GLU A 904 -6.56 40.51 21.04
CA GLU A 904 -5.74 39.79 20.06
C GLU A 904 -4.30 40.36 19.99
N GLU A 905 -4.16 41.68 20.12
CA GLU A 905 -2.87 42.40 20.17
C GLU A 905 -2.00 42.00 21.38
N ILE A 906 -2.56 41.99 22.60
CA ILE A 906 -1.84 41.67 23.86
C ILE A 906 -1.28 40.24 23.85
N ILE A 907 -2.00 39.30 23.23
CA ILE A 907 -1.59 37.90 23.10
C ILE A 907 -0.41 37.76 22.12
N PHE A 908 -0.37 38.56 21.06
CA PHE A 908 0.67 38.50 20.05
C PHE A 908 2.03 39.00 20.58
N GLU A 909 2.04 40.06 21.39
CA GLU A 909 3.27 40.53 22.07
C GLU A 909 3.91 39.44 22.95
N MET A 910 3.09 38.67 23.69
CA MET A 910 3.56 37.57 24.52
C MET A 910 4.20 36.42 23.72
N ALA A 911 3.83 36.23 22.45
CA ALA A 911 4.37 35.16 21.62
C ALA A 911 5.82 35.41 21.16
N GLN A 912 6.33 36.65 21.25
CA GLN A 912 7.65 37.03 20.74
C GLN A 912 8.74 37.15 21.83
N MET A 913 8.37 37.25 23.11
CA MET A 913 9.32 37.45 24.21
C MET A 913 9.92 36.15 24.76
N GLY A 914 10.90 35.59 24.05
CA GLY A 914 12.04 34.82 24.59
C GLY A 914 11.77 33.52 25.36
N TYR A 915 12.27 32.39 24.83
CA TYR A 915 12.36 31.12 25.56
C TYR A 915 13.78 30.99 26.15
N ASP A 916 13.93 31.18 27.47
CA ASP A 916 15.25 31.18 28.12
C ASP A 916 15.20 30.46 29.49
N SER A 917 16.33 29.90 29.91
CA SER A 917 16.54 29.06 31.11
C SER A 917 15.64 27.81 31.26
N ALA A 918 16.23 26.62 31.06
CA ALA A 918 15.59 25.35 31.40
C ALA A 918 15.84 24.97 32.87
N GLU A 919 15.22 25.70 33.80
CA GLU A 919 15.21 25.27 35.21
C GLU A 919 14.35 24.02 35.40
N LYS A 920 14.89 23.05 36.15
CA LYS A 920 14.19 21.80 36.48
C LYS A 920 13.19 22.06 37.59
N PHE A 921 11.99 21.51 37.45
CA PHE A 921 11.07 21.36 38.57
C PHE A 921 10.96 19.89 38.97
N ASP A 922 11.38 19.58 40.20
CA ASP A 922 11.01 18.34 40.87
C ASP A 922 9.62 18.55 41.50
N GLY A 923 8.67 17.71 41.11
CA GLY A 923 7.28 17.72 41.56
C GLY A 923 6.58 16.50 41.02
N GLU A 924 6.44 15.46 41.84
CA GLU A 924 6.16 14.10 41.36
C GLU A 924 4.68 13.85 41.01
N ASP A 925 3.77 14.75 41.43
CA ASP A 925 2.33 14.46 41.52
C ASP A 925 1.44 15.08 40.42
N ALA A 926 2.00 15.74 39.39
CA ALA A 926 1.21 16.47 38.38
C ALA A 926 1.44 16.07 36.91
N CYS A 927 0.37 16.00 36.12
CA CYS A 927 0.39 15.62 34.71
C CYS A 927 0.97 16.72 33.79
N PRO A 928 2.08 16.49 33.06
CA PRO A 928 2.78 17.54 32.30
C PRO A 928 2.04 18.07 31.05
N ILE A 929 0.89 17.47 30.71
CA ILE A 929 0.06 17.86 29.56
C ILE A 929 -1.15 18.72 30.00
N CYS A 930 -1.69 18.52 31.20
CA CYS A 930 -2.89 19.24 31.69
C CYS A 930 -2.69 19.98 33.03
N LEU A 931 -1.55 19.81 33.70
CA LEU A 931 -1.25 20.33 35.04
C LEU A 931 -2.24 19.84 36.12
N CYS A 932 -2.81 18.65 35.94
CA CYS A 932 -3.73 18.00 36.87
C CYS A 932 -2.97 17.11 37.86
N GLU A 933 -3.30 17.14 39.15
CA GLU A 933 -2.74 16.24 40.17
C GLU A 933 -3.33 14.82 40.10
N PHE A 934 -2.60 13.80 40.62
CA PHE A 934 -2.98 12.39 40.56
C PHE A 934 -3.46 11.82 41.92
N GLU A 935 -4.65 11.21 41.97
CA GLU A 935 -5.21 10.60 43.21
C GLU A 935 -5.03 9.07 43.34
N ASP A 936 -4.68 8.32 42.29
CA ASP A 936 -4.73 6.84 42.33
C ASP A 936 -3.63 6.15 41.50
N ALA A 937 -2.82 5.30 42.14
CA ALA A 937 -1.53 4.82 41.63
C ALA A 937 -1.62 3.54 40.76
N TYR A 938 -2.35 3.60 39.64
CA TYR A 938 -2.13 2.64 38.53
C TYR A 938 -0.96 3.11 37.66
N GLN A 939 0.15 2.36 37.68
CA GLN A 939 1.29 2.59 36.78
C GLN A 939 0.93 2.31 35.32
N LEU A 940 0.39 3.32 34.64
CA LEU A 940 0.46 3.44 33.19
C LEU A 940 1.92 3.71 32.80
N GLU A 941 2.40 3.11 31.70
CA GLU A 941 3.75 3.36 31.17
C GLU A 941 4.01 4.84 30.81
N SER A 942 2.98 5.67 30.78
CA SER A 942 3.05 7.13 30.61
C SER A 942 3.51 7.91 31.87
N SER A 943 3.39 7.39 33.09
CA SER A 943 3.79 8.17 34.29
C SER A 943 5.32 8.27 34.46
N SER A 944 6.08 7.36 33.83
CA SER A 944 7.55 7.48 33.72
C SER A 944 8.01 8.34 32.53
N SER A 945 7.09 8.86 31.72
CA SER A 945 7.41 9.28 30.35
C SER A 945 7.84 10.76 30.26
N ARG A 946 9.10 11.03 30.66
CA ARG A 946 9.78 12.34 30.66
C ARG A 946 9.78 13.02 29.26
N GLY A 947 8.69 13.70 28.92
CA GLY A 947 8.56 14.50 27.70
C GLY A 947 8.35 13.71 26.40
N THR A 948 8.04 12.41 26.46
CA THR A 948 8.00 11.53 25.27
C THR A 948 6.77 11.71 24.37
N TYR A 949 5.93 12.74 24.57
CA TYR A 949 4.67 12.92 23.85
C TYR A 949 4.34 14.43 23.63
N ARG A 950 3.95 14.84 22.40
CA ARG A 950 3.58 16.24 22.07
C ARG A 950 2.39 16.34 21.10
N PHE A 951 1.69 17.48 21.10
CA PHE A 951 0.63 17.80 20.14
C PHE A 951 1.17 18.17 18.74
N CYS A 952 0.31 18.05 17.71
CA CYS A 952 0.59 18.58 16.38
C CYS A 952 0.57 20.13 16.35
N PRO A 953 1.50 20.81 15.65
CA PRO A 953 1.57 22.28 15.57
C PRO A 953 0.51 22.93 14.65
N SER A 954 -0.41 22.17 14.07
CA SER A 954 -1.50 22.75 13.27
C SER A 954 -2.56 23.44 14.14
N PRO A 955 -3.11 24.61 13.72
CA PRO A 955 -4.28 25.21 14.37
C PRO A 955 -5.48 24.27 14.41
N ASP A 956 -6.30 24.41 15.45
CA ASP A 956 -7.51 23.63 15.71
C ASP A 956 -7.34 22.11 15.50
N CYS A 957 -6.16 21.56 15.82
CA CYS A 957 -5.75 20.22 15.42
C CYS A 957 -5.54 19.26 16.59
N PRO A 958 -6.37 18.24 16.67
CA PRO A 958 -6.09 16.82 18.03
C PRO A 958 -4.79 16.00 18.16
N SER A 959 -4.87 14.75 18.61
CA SER A 959 -3.84 13.70 18.65
C SER A 959 -2.41 14.13 18.88
N VAL A 960 -2.00 13.81 20.09
CA VAL A 960 -0.62 13.67 20.52
C VAL A 960 0.12 12.65 19.61
N TYR A 961 1.44 12.79 19.50
CA TYR A 961 2.35 11.81 18.90
C TYR A 961 3.55 11.58 19.82
N ARG A 962 4.22 10.42 19.68
CA ARG A 962 5.41 10.09 20.47
C ARG A 962 6.62 10.86 19.93
N VAL A 963 7.39 11.45 20.85
CA VAL A 963 8.69 12.07 20.60
C VAL A 963 9.74 10.96 20.46
N ALA A 964 10.64 11.08 19.49
CA ALA A 964 11.73 10.14 19.29
C ALA A 964 12.82 10.31 20.36
N ASP A 965 13.42 9.20 20.80
CA ASP A 965 14.50 9.22 21.79
C ASP A 965 15.77 9.89 21.19
N PRO A 966 16.56 10.66 21.98
CA PRO A 966 17.65 11.51 21.45
C PRO A 966 18.75 10.81 20.63
N HIS A 967 18.84 9.49 20.72
CA HIS A 967 19.82 8.65 20.02
C HIS A 967 19.21 7.85 18.85
N THR A 968 17.95 8.09 18.50
CA THR A 968 17.27 7.45 17.37
C THR A 968 17.24 8.34 16.13
N VAL A 969 17.17 7.72 14.95
CA VAL A 969 17.00 8.43 13.68
C VAL A 969 15.61 9.09 13.67
N SER A 970 15.50 10.31 13.15
CA SER A 970 14.24 11.06 13.17
C SER A 970 13.22 10.49 12.19
N ASP A 971 12.25 9.74 12.70
CA ASP A 971 11.10 9.25 11.92
C ASP A 971 10.05 10.36 11.69
N PRO A 972 9.30 10.31 10.56
CA PRO A 972 8.18 11.21 10.31
C PRO A 972 6.94 10.81 11.12
N PHE A 973 6.41 11.71 11.95
CA PHE A 973 5.04 11.57 12.42
C PHE A 973 4.06 12.08 11.35
N VAL A 974 3.44 11.16 10.62
CA VAL A 974 2.35 11.48 9.68
C VAL A 974 1.03 11.61 10.44
N CYS A 975 0.47 12.82 10.42
CA CYS A 975 -0.67 13.19 11.23
C CYS A 975 -2.03 12.68 10.67
N GLY A 976 -2.53 11.53 11.14
CA GLY A 976 -3.79 10.91 10.66
C GLY A 976 -5.12 11.67 10.82
N ALA A 977 -5.13 13.00 11.00
CA ALA A 977 -6.34 13.84 10.96
C ALA A 977 -6.13 15.28 10.45
N CYS A 978 -4.90 15.77 10.23
CA CYS A 978 -4.65 16.96 9.38
C CYS A 978 -3.57 16.73 8.29
N PHE A 979 -2.95 15.55 8.27
CA PHE A 979 -1.93 15.10 7.32
C PHE A 979 -0.64 15.93 7.28
N ALA A 980 -0.41 16.80 8.27
CA ALA A 980 0.91 17.40 8.49
C ALA A 980 1.96 16.32 8.84
N GLU A 981 3.12 16.38 8.21
CA GLU A 981 4.28 15.54 8.52
C GLU A 981 5.19 16.31 9.47
N THR A 982 5.32 15.83 10.70
CA THR A 982 6.09 16.51 11.76
C THR A 982 7.28 15.64 12.15
N CYS A 983 8.47 16.24 12.22
CA CYS A 983 9.66 15.55 12.70
C CYS A 983 9.48 15.15 14.17
N THR A 984 9.61 13.85 14.47
CA THR A 984 9.45 13.33 15.84
C THR A 984 10.51 13.82 16.83
N ARG A 985 11.60 14.44 16.36
CA ARG A 985 12.73 14.91 17.19
C ARG A 985 12.79 16.43 17.40
N CYS A 986 12.45 17.26 16.41
CA CYS A 986 12.45 18.73 16.53
C CYS A 986 11.06 19.38 16.58
N HIS A 987 10.00 18.62 16.26
CA HIS A 987 8.60 19.08 16.26
C HIS A 987 8.23 20.15 15.22
N LEU A 988 9.17 20.47 14.32
CA LEU A 988 8.94 21.23 13.09
C LEU A 988 8.52 20.28 11.94
N ASP A 989 8.34 20.83 10.72
CA ASP A 989 8.05 20.02 9.53
C ASP A 989 9.15 18.97 9.28
N TYR A 990 8.79 17.82 8.69
CA TYR A 990 9.72 16.70 8.50
C TYR A 990 10.83 16.99 7.46
N HIS A 991 12.09 16.70 7.81
CA HIS A 991 13.28 17.12 7.06
C HIS A 991 14.24 15.94 6.74
N PRO A 992 13.87 15.00 5.85
CA PRO A 992 14.52 13.67 5.72
C PRO A 992 16.03 13.66 5.41
N TYR A 993 16.60 14.74 4.88
CA TYR A 993 18.00 14.83 4.45
C TYR A 993 18.86 15.79 5.29
N LEU A 994 18.30 16.34 6.38
CA LEU A 994 18.99 17.25 7.29
C LEU A 994 18.88 16.73 8.72
N SER A 995 19.90 16.96 9.54
CA SER A 995 19.76 16.79 10.98
C SER A 995 18.89 17.93 11.54
N CYS A 996 18.26 17.73 12.71
CA CYS A 996 17.42 18.76 13.33
C CYS A 996 18.20 20.06 13.61
N GLU A 997 19.49 19.92 13.90
CA GLU A 997 20.43 21.00 14.18
C GLU A 997 20.62 21.87 12.93
N LYS A 998 20.99 21.28 11.79
CA LYS A 998 21.09 22.00 10.51
C LYS A 998 19.75 22.55 10.03
N TYR A 999 18.64 21.86 10.32
CA TYR A 999 17.31 22.34 9.94
C TYR A 999 16.84 23.54 10.79
N MET A 1000 17.22 23.60 12.08
CA MET A 1000 17.04 24.80 12.92
C MET A 1000 17.91 25.95 12.41
N GLU A 1001 19.20 25.69 12.17
CA GLU A 1001 20.18 26.67 11.66
C GLU A 1001 19.70 27.34 10.36
N PHE A 1002 19.19 26.55 9.41
CA PHE A 1002 18.61 27.05 8.15
C PHE A 1002 17.22 27.71 8.29
N LYS A 1003 16.57 27.60 9.45
CA LYS A 1003 15.28 28.25 9.74
C LYS A 1003 15.46 29.57 10.48
N GLU A 1004 16.46 29.67 11.34
CA GLU A 1004 16.83 30.92 12.02
C GLU A 1004 17.55 31.88 11.05
N ASP A 1005 18.47 31.37 10.23
CA ASP A 1005 19.08 32.12 9.13
C ASP A 1005 18.92 31.37 7.77
N PRO A 1006 17.90 31.74 6.97
CA PRO A 1006 17.72 31.20 5.63
C PRO A 1006 18.91 31.47 4.69
N ASP A 1007 19.62 32.58 4.89
CA ASP A 1007 20.78 32.94 4.08
C ASP A 1007 22.03 32.15 4.47
N VAL A 1008 22.13 31.55 5.66
CA VAL A 1008 23.16 30.54 5.96
C VAL A 1008 23.01 29.31 5.06
N SER A 1009 21.77 28.88 4.77
CA SER A 1009 21.54 27.78 3.82
C SER A 1009 21.99 28.14 2.39
N LEU A 1010 21.80 29.40 2.00
CA LEU A 1010 22.24 29.95 0.73
C LEU A 1010 23.77 30.09 0.68
N GLN A 1011 24.40 30.56 1.76
CA GLN A 1011 25.86 30.67 1.89
C GLN A 1011 26.54 29.30 1.86
N ASP A 1012 26.04 28.28 2.58
CA ASP A 1012 26.56 26.91 2.50
C ASP A 1012 26.41 26.32 1.08
N TRP A 1013 25.34 26.68 0.36
CA TRP A 1013 25.14 26.31 -1.04
C TRP A 1013 26.04 27.10 -2.03
N CYS A 1014 26.50 28.30 -1.68
CA CYS A 1014 27.44 29.12 -2.45
C CYS A 1014 28.91 28.73 -2.23
N LYS A 1015 29.28 28.23 -1.04
CA LYS A 1015 30.68 27.90 -0.68
C LYS A 1015 31.29 26.92 -1.70
N GLY A 1016 32.38 27.36 -2.34
CA GLY A 1016 33.13 26.55 -3.32
C GLY A 1016 32.62 26.60 -4.77
N LYS A 1017 31.66 27.46 -5.10
CA LYS A 1017 31.17 27.64 -6.48
C LYS A 1017 31.68 28.92 -7.14
N GLU A 1018 32.57 28.80 -8.11
CA GLU A 1018 33.09 29.94 -8.90
C GLU A 1018 32.01 30.60 -9.79
N ASN A 1019 30.91 29.89 -10.06
CA ASN A 1019 29.81 30.34 -10.91
C ASN A 1019 28.69 31.07 -10.14
N VAL A 1020 28.87 31.36 -8.85
CA VAL A 1020 27.87 32.08 -8.02
C VAL A 1020 28.46 33.36 -7.42
N LYS A 1021 27.76 34.49 -7.59
CA LYS A 1021 28.17 35.82 -7.09
C LYS A 1021 26.94 36.66 -6.72
N SER A 1022 27.07 37.53 -5.72
CA SER A 1022 25.99 38.46 -5.32
C SER A 1022 25.98 39.74 -6.16
N CYS A 1023 24.79 40.29 -6.39
CA CYS A 1023 24.62 41.58 -7.07
C CYS A 1023 25.21 42.73 -6.21
N PRO A 1024 26.08 43.60 -6.77
CA PRO A 1024 26.71 44.70 -6.02
C PRO A 1024 25.74 45.80 -5.54
N VAL A 1025 24.53 45.87 -6.11
CA VAL A 1025 23.55 46.94 -5.81
C VAL A 1025 22.41 46.50 -4.90
N CYS A 1026 22.01 45.23 -4.94
CA CYS A 1026 20.87 44.72 -4.16
C CYS A 1026 21.14 43.41 -3.40
N GLY A 1027 22.40 42.97 -3.32
CA GLY A 1027 22.83 41.76 -2.59
C GLY A 1027 22.38 40.42 -3.21
N TYR A 1028 21.36 40.42 -4.05
CA TYR A 1028 20.72 39.23 -4.61
C TYR A 1028 21.73 38.25 -5.23
N THR A 1029 21.73 37.01 -4.76
CA THR A 1029 22.62 35.95 -5.26
C THR A 1029 22.26 35.56 -6.68
N ILE A 1030 23.26 35.55 -7.56
CA ILE A 1030 23.13 35.20 -8.98
C ILE A 1030 24.02 33.99 -9.26
N GLU A 1031 23.45 32.96 -9.89
CA GLU A 1031 24.20 31.84 -10.47
C GLU A 1031 24.33 32.04 -11.99
N LYS A 1032 25.56 32.04 -12.50
CA LYS A 1032 25.83 31.96 -13.94
C LYS A 1032 25.81 30.48 -14.34
N GLY A 1033 24.87 30.12 -15.23
CA GLY A 1033 24.85 28.83 -15.91
C GLY A 1033 25.80 28.83 -17.11
N GLU A 1034 25.27 29.13 -18.29
CA GLU A 1034 26.02 29.33 -19.54
C GLU A 1034 25.56 30.66 -20.19
N GLY A 1035 26.45 31.35 -20.90
CA GLY A 1035 26.15 32.63 -21.57
C GLY A 1035 27.23 33.71 -21.34
N CYS A 1036 26.97 34.92 -21.85
CA CYS A 1036 27.92 36.04 -21.81
C CYS A 1036 28.21 36.57 -20.38
N ASN A 1037 29.27 37.36 -20.23
CA ASN A 1037 29.62 38.03 -18.97
C ASN A 1037 28.83 39.33 -18.68
N HIS A 1038 27.77 39.64 -19.42
CA HIS A 1038 26.77 40.64 -19.03
C HIS A 1038 25.59 39.94 -18.33
N VAL A 1039 25.22 40.44 -17.15
CA VAL A 1039 24.22 39.84 -16.28
C VAL A 1039 23.21 40.89 -15.85
N GLU A 1040 21.94 40.71 -16.19
CA GLU A 1040 20.85 41.58 -15.72
C GLU A 1040 20.25 41.02 -14.43
N CYS A 1041 20.30 41.80 -13.35
CA CYS A 1041 19.74 41.45 -12.06
C CYS A 1041 18.28 41.92 -11.94
N LYS A 1042 17.46 41.21 -11.15
CA LYS A 1042 16.03 41.48 -10.88
C LYS A 1042 15.70 42.90 -10.39
N CYS A 1043 16.69 43.69 -9.97
CA CYS A 1043 16.54 45.11 -9.67
C CYS A 1043 16.59 46.04 -10.90
N GLY A 1044 16.60 45.50 -12.13
CA GLY A 1044 16.81 46.26 -13.37
C GLY A 1044 18.25 46.74 -13.54
N GLY A 1045 19.22 46.00 -12.98
CA GLY A 1045 20.63 46.39 -12.92
C GLY A 1045 21.51 45.56 -13.82
N HIS A 1046 22.30 46.19 -14.69
CA HIS A 1046 23.22 45.52 -15.60
C HIS A 1046 24.60 45.39 -14.94
N VAL A 1047 25.11 44.17 -14.80
CA VAL A 1047 26.33 43.86 -14.03
C VAL A 1047 27.34 43.14 -14.92
N CYS A 1048 28.61 43.56 -14.86
CA CYS A 1048 29.72 42.83 -15.46
C CYS A 1048 30.09 41.63 -14.57
N TRP A 1049 29.89 40.40 -15.05
CA TRP A 1049 30.19 39.19 -14.28
C TRP A 1049 31.68 39.05 -13.92
N VAL A 1050 32.58 39.65 -14.70
CA VAL A 1050 34.04 39.55 -14.48
C VAL A 1050 34.46 40.34 -13.24
N CYS A 1051 34.15 41.65 -13.19
CA CYS A 1051 34.61 42.58 -12.15
C CYS A 1051 33.54 43.03 -11.14
N LEU A 1052 32.26 42.72 -11.38
CA LEU A 1052 31.09 43.20 -10.61
C LEU A 1052 30.88 44.73 -10.62
N GLU A 1053 31.33 45.44 -11.66
CA GLU A 1053 30.84 46.80 -11.93
C GLU A 1053 29.39 46.79 -12.43
N PHE A 1054 28.66 47.88 -12.16
CA PHE A 1054 27.22 48.04 -12.40
C PHE A 1054 26.92 49.23 -13.34
N TYR A 1055 25.89 49.06 -14.17
CA TYR A 1055 25.43 50.04 -15.15
C TYR A 1055 23.89 50.12 -15.16
N SER A 1056 23.38 51.31 -15.45
CA SER A 1056 21.94 51.62 -15.56
C SER A 1056 21.32 51.28 -16.92
N ASN A 1057 22.12 50.76 -17.87
CA ASN A 1057 21.66 50.19 -19.14
C ASN A 1057 22.64 49.10 -19.63
N SER A 1058 22.18 48.28 -20.57
CA SER A 1058 22.95 47.15 -21.10
C SER A 1058 24.09 47.54 -22.05
N GLU A 1059 23.95 48.63 -22.81
CA GLU A 1059 24.95 49.05 -23.80
C GLU A 1059 26.25 49.48 -23.13
N ASP A 1060 26.16 50.23 -22.02
CA ASP A 1060 27.32 50.62 -21.21
C ASP A 1060 28.02 49.41 -20.58
N CYS A 1061 27.27 48.39 -20.13
CA CYS A 1061 27.87 47.14 -19.66
C CYS A 1061 28.60 46.38 -20.78
N TYR A 1062 28.05 46.36 -22.00
CA TYR A 1062 28.74 45.78 -23.16
C TYR A 1062 29.94 46.63 -23.62
N ASN A 1063 29.91 47.96 -23.45
CA ASN A 1063 31.03 48.85 -23.70
C ASN A 1063 32.18 48.62 -22.69
N HIS A 1064 31.86 48.41 -21.42
CA HIS A 1064 32.83 48.00 -20.41
C HIS A 1064 33.45 46.64 -20.72
N LEU A 1065 32.63 45.61 -20.99
CA LEU A 1065 33.12 44.27 -21.35
C LEU A 1065 34.05 44.29 -22.57
N ARG A 1066 33.69 45.04 -23.62
CA ARG A 1066 34.53 45.26 -24.81
C ARG A 1066 35.85 45.98 -24.49
N SER A 1067 35.84 46.99 -23.62
CA SER A 1067 37.00 47.87 -23.38
C SER A 1067 37.93 47.46 -22.22
N LYS A 1068 37.44 46.73 -21.21
CA LYS A 1068 38.19 46.30 -20.02
C LYS A 1068 38.46 44.81 -19.96
N HIS A 1069 37.62 43.99 -20.61
CA HIS A 1069 37.72 42.52 -20.56
C HIS A 1069 37.89 41.87 -21.94
N GLY A 1070 37.96 42.67 -23.01
CA GLY A 1070 38.39 42.24 -24.35
C GLY A 1070 37.38 41.38 -25.13
N GLY A 1071 36.15 41.21 -24.66
CA GLY A 1071 35.15 40.38 -25.34
C GLY A 1071 33.79 40.30 -24.65
N ILE A 1072 32.84 39.67 -25.34
CA ILE A 1072 31.44 39.47 -24.90
C ILE A 1072 31.15 37.96 -24.65
N ALA A 1073 32.20 37.18 -24.39
CA ALA A 1073 32.08 35.79 -23.90
C ALA A 1073 31.50 35.76 -22.47
#